data_AF-A0A0W0ZJ51-F1
#
_entry.id   AF-A0A0W0ZJ51-F1
#
_cell.length_a   1.000
_cell.length_b   1.000
_cell.length_c   1.000
_cell.angle_alpha   90.00
_cell.angle_beta   90.00
_cell.angle_gamma   90.00
#
_symmetry.space_group_name_H-M   'P 1'
#
loop_
_entity.id
_entity.type
_entity.pdbx_description
1 polymer ?
#
loop_
_entity_poly.entity_id
_entity_poly.type
_entity_poly.pdbx_seq_one_letter_code
_entity_poly.pdbx_strand_id
1 'polypeptide(L)'
;MSLSEKFKQFVDAGEFAHLRQFQALEDDVKIAIYQKLLFQAGEDRERNAKAAARQAVIEQHPVIQDKSNAEKALDTINEDFDNLSPEVRQEILIERQRYNVAKANAIYQEYLQQKVLEKVVTARKRDTREPILQDNLLFDPQGRLVYELTLSEEEQDEVLKKMEEAVGRPNVAVRRVGIDLKDALKDTLGGRTPTDTTLCSIDLSGEGSDVHMKLRDSFLAKYGPQPLPSHQRASQVASFEETYAHMCLMAGTCERRSITFGTDKRTISKDAWQDIRHKAAQKLQTEVAKVYKEAVKNATDRKTGVVDVEKLNKSLAKARTELAAAAKKAVIEEVVAYLKEQKVDPLKEQKLGRDEILKYMQQLSSSLDKHKFTAHTATGYDYFYTSNYLQQGMLISGTQQTAHEKPEFLPGKRAEDQAAYRRVAYTYRDKNGELQPTSAMSARIPSPALIFHEVVGKDGQLRSMTDKEIRGDLVKKYGFLHDQMRAMRGGKDGPVVEHLFTSFHSGAFDSVPLIGDRNNRQRASALYMMQAMHEFNARYYDRVKELQAQFDAYTKDGPMMMDDGEWQREYNRLHDELEAAKEQLQQQEPTNNFLYVQNIGTNRHTRDLGYQVDRSFLDVTGSVELDDITLSTEMAMLHALQENSVLSPEIKQQVADINKAVLQAYNAFLTKDPKDREKYFAASDEGLALIYDIRNFKKQLAKDLSQKNEETEDLPTLASNALARMIATNQHWDSRYGQLAQTLSMYIEYASTGGCKSGNERNQDVMLRFALLKSIDERVQHGGRAKLKAHEEAIYSQLTQYANGNSADPDKLREAIAVGVSKCNLHGGAAAISREDQGGAAKVASFSWIQDIKSDFLRSATQFFLGVVAIATLPFLAIPPWRKFVLSAFDTNNAADREMHLDATGASKTQAHKGQEKKTREAILDVLNEDPLFMKKDGKPITGKEKDLFEKGAMEKLAQKELKKAQKAQGKLKGEEVHVREEVRRDEPQHPGEDFGVGSPGVLRDGLRFTHAGSVEEPKKKPVVSTMGNLDSGVGVGVSSDPTSTSTDPSVVRRVI
;
A
#
# COMPACT_ATOMS: atom_id res chain seq x y z
N MET A 1 12.51 21.34 -28.06
CA MET A 1 11.99 22.17 -26.94
C MET A 1 11.21 21.28 -26.01
N SER A 2 11.49 21.38 -24.72
CA SER A 2 10.74 20.64 -23.69
C SER A 2 9.27 21.07 -23.67
N LEU A 3 8.39 20.24 -23.12
CA LEU A 3 6.97 20.60 -22.95
C LEU A 3 6.81 21.88 -22.13
N SER A 4 7.63 22.06 -21.09
CA SER A 4 7.63 23.23 -20.22
C SER A 4 8.07 24.52 -20.96
N GLU A 5 9.04 24.44 -21.87
CA GLU A 5 9.40 25.56 -22.75
C GLU A 5 8.30 25.89 -23.76
N LYS A 6 7.74 24.86 -24.42
CA LYS A 6 6.60 25.03 -25.35
C LYS A 6 5.42 25.70 -24.65
N PHE A 7 5.12 25.26 -23.43
CA PHE A 7 4.07 25.84 -22.60
C PHE A 7 4.34 27.29 -22.23
N LYS A 8 5.57 27.62 -21.81
CA LYS A 8 5.94 29.00 -21.51
C LYS A 8 5.83 29.89 -22.74
N GLN A 9 6.38 29.48 -23.88
CA GLN A 9 6.27 30.23 -25.14
C GLN A 9 4.81 30.41 -25.56
N PHE A 10 3.99 29.39 -25.37
CA PHE A 10 2.56 29.43 -25.67
C PHE A 10 1.83 30.46 -24.80
N VAL A 11 2.05 30.46 -23.48
CA VAL A 11 1.45 31.43 -22.55
C VAL A 11 1.98 32.85 -22.78
N ASP A 12 3.22 33.00 -23.26
CA ASP A 12 3.86 34.31 -23.51
C ASP A 12 3.51 34.89 -24.91
N ALA A 13 2.90 34.10 -25.81
CA ALA A 13 2.64 34.50 -27.20
C ALA A 13 1.57 35.59 -27.38
N GLY A 14 0.75 35.83 -26.36
CA GLY A 14 -0.33 36.83 -26.36
C GLY A 14 -1.62 36.34 -27.02
N GLU A 15 -2.74 36.97 -26.64
CA GLU A 15 -4.12 36.51 -26.93
C GLU A 15 -4.38 36.15 -28.40
N PHE A 16 -3.90 36.97 -29.35
CA PHE A 16 -4.14 36.77 -30.79
C PHE A 16 -3.36 35.59 -31.41
N ALA A 17 -2.34 35.08 -30.71
CA ALA A 17 -1.49 34.00 -31.21
C ALA A 17 -1.84 32.62 -30.62
N HIS A 18 -2.50 32.58 -29.46
CA HIS A 18 -2.78 31.33 -28.74
C HIS A 18 -3.48 30.30 -29.62
N LEU A 19 -4.57 30.68 -30.31
CA LEU A 19 -5.32 29.71 -31.10
C LEU A 19 -4.50 29.12 -32.25
N ARG A 20 -3.85 29.99 -33.03
CA ARG A 20 -3.04 29.57 -34.18
C ARG A 20 -1.87 28.69 -33.74
N GLN A 21 -1.22 29.04 -32.64
CA GLN A 21 -0.13 28.23 -32.10
C GLN A 21 -0.64 26.88 -31.59
N PHE A 22 -1.77 26.85 -30.89
CA PHE A 22 -2.36 25.62 -30.37
C PHE A 22 -2.75 24.66 -31.50
N GLN A 23 -3.42 25.16 -32.54
CA GLN A 23 -3.82 24.37 -33.70
C GLN A 23 -2.62 23.79 -34.47
N ALA A 24 -1.47 24.50 -34.46
CA ALA A 24 -0.24 24.06 -35.10
C ALA A 24 0.54 22.98 -34.30
N LEU A 25 0.14 22.70 -33.05
CA LEU A 25 0.75 21.64 -32.25
C LEU A 25 0.29 20.25 -32.73
N GLU A 26 1.12 19.25 -32.47
CA GLU A 26 0.72 17.84 -32.54
C GLU A 26 -0.34 17.55 -31.48
N ASP A 27 -1.24 16.59 -31.74
CA ASP A 27 -2.44 16.36 -30.94
C ASP A 27 -2.14 15.97 -29.48
N ASP A 28 -1.10 15.17 -29.25
CA ASP A 28 -0.62 14.84 -27.91
C ASP A 28 -0.02 16.05 -27.18
N VAL A 29 0.69 16.92 -27.90
CA VAL A 29 1.21 18.18 -27.37
C VAL A 29 0.06 19.13 -27.05
N LYS A 30 -1.02 19.19 -27.87
CA LYS A 30 -2.24 19.95 -27.56
C LYS A 30 -2.84 19.51 -26.22
N ILE A 31 -3.02 18.21 -26.03
CA ILE A 31 -3.60 17.65 -24.80
C ILE A 31 -2.72 17.99 -23.58
N ALA A 32 -1.40 17.83 -23.69
CA ALA A 32 -0.47 18.13 -22.60
C ALA A 32 -0.40 19.63 -22.25
N ILE A 33 -0.43 20.51 -23.26
CA ILE A 33 -0.51 21.97 -23.07
C ILE A 33 -1.84 22.34 -22.42
N TYR A 34 -2.95 21.76 -22.90
CA TYR A 34 -4.28 22.00 -22.34
C TYR A 34 -4.35 21.59 -20.86
N GLN A 35 -3.80 20.43 -20.50
CA GLN A 35 -3.67 19.99 -19.12
C GLN A 35 -2.92 21.03 -18.28
N LYS A 36 -1.71 21.45 -18.70
CA LYS A 36 -0.94 22.47 -17.95
C LYS A 36 -1.69 23.78 -17.81
N LEU A 37 -2.43 24.21 -18.84
CA LEU A 37 -3.28 25.41 -18.80
C LEU A 37 -4.41 25.27 -17.78
N LEU A 38 -5.09 24.12 -17.70
CA LEU A 38 -6.16 23.90 -16.72
C LEU A 38 -5.66 24.12 -15.28
N PHE A 39 -4.52 23.49 -14.93
CA PHE A 39 -3.95 23.61 -13.60
C PHE A 39 -3.45 25.03 -13.33
N GLN A 40 -2.68 25.64 -14.24
CA GLN A 40 -2.19 27.00 -14.02
C GLN A 40 -3.30 28.06 -13.99
N ALA A 41 -4.25 28.02 -14.93
CA ALA A 41 -5.37 28.96 -14.95
C ALA A 41 -6.26 28.80 -13.72
N GLY A 42 -6.46 27.56 -13.24
CA GLY A 42 -7.16 27.28 -11.99
C GLY A 42 -6.52 27.96 -10.79
N GLU A 43 -5.20 27.83 -10.64
CA GLU A 43 -4.44 28.48 -9.58
C GLU A 43 -4.46 30.01 -9.66
N ASP A 44 -4.29 30.55 -10.88
CA ASP A 44 -4.29 31.99 -11.12
C ASP A 44 -5.65 32.60 -10.76
N ARG A 45 -6.76 31.96 -11.16
CA ARG A 45 -8.13 32.42 -10.84
C ARG A 45 -8.35 32.55 -9.35
N GLU A 46 -7.94 31.55 -8.57
CA GLU A 46 -8.12 31.57 -7.12
C GLU A 46 -7.25 32.61 -6.43
N ARG A 47 -5.99 32.71 -6.86
CA ARG A 47 -5.06 33.70 -6.33
C ARG A 47 -5.56 35.12 -6.60
N ASN A 48 -6.01 35.36 -7.82
CA ASN A 48 -6.60 36.63 -8.25
C ASN A 48 -7.87 36.91 -7.44
N ALA A 49 -8.83 35.98 -7.38
CA ALA A 49 -10.07 36.16 -6.63
C ALA A 49 -9.82 36.50 -5.14
N LYS A 50 -8.84 35.87 -4.50
CA LYS A 50 -8.44 36.18 -3.11
C LYS A 50 -7.78 37.54 -2.97
N ALA A 51 -6.90 37.91 -3.91
CA ALA A 51 -6.29 39.23 -3.93
C ALA A 51 -7.35 40.33 -4.11
N ALA A 52 -8.32 40.14 -5.01
CA ALA A 52 -9.46 41.04 -5.18
C ALA A 52 -10.32 41.10 -3.92
N ALA A 53 -10.64 39.98 -3.28
CA ALA A 53 -11.41 39.97 -2.04
C ALA A 53 -10.71 40.78 -0.93
N ARG A 54 -9.39 40.64 -0.80
CA ARG A 54 -8.59 41.46 0.15
C ARG A 54 -8.59 42.94 -0.22
N GLN A 55 -8.45 43.26 -1.51
CA GLN A 55 -8.44 44.65 -1.98
C GLN A 55 -9.81 45.32 -1.83
N ALA A 56 -10.90 44.61 -2.13
CA ALA A 56 -12.27 45.12 -2.01
C ALA A 56 -12.63 45.47 -0.55
N VAL A 57 -12.11 44.72 0.43
CA VAL A 57 -12.24 45.05 1.86
C VAL A 57 -11.54 46.37 2.20
N ILE A 58 -10.44 46.70 1.51
CA ILE A 58 -9.66 47.92 1.72
C ILE A 58 -10.29 49.11 0.98
N GLU A 59 -10.68 48.93 -0.28
CA GLU A 59 -11.06 50.02 -1.19
C GLU A 59 -12.57 50.25 -1.31
N GLN A 60 -13.41 49.38 -0.74
CA GLN A 60 -14.89 49.44 -0.83
C GLN A 60 -15.46 49.49 -2.26
N HIS A 61 -14.65 49.20 -3.28
CA HIS A 61 -15.05 49.17 -4.68
C HIS A 61 -14.70 47.82 -5.33
N PRO A 62 -15.49 47.36 -6.33
CA PRO A 62 -15.19 46.14 -7.07
C PRO A 62 -13.94 46.35 -7.94
N VAL A 63 -12.92 45.53 -7.72
CA VAL A 63 -11.70 45.52 -8.53
C VAL A 63 -11.95 44.69 -9.78
N ILE A 64 -11.93 45.30 -10.96
CA ILE A 64 -11.92 44.58 -12.24
C ILE A 64 -10.55 43.91 -12.38
N GLN A 65 -10.53 42.58 -12.44
CA GLN A 65 -9.28 41.83 -12.60
C GLN A 65 -9.03 41.51 -14.07
N ASP A 66 -7.83 41.84 -14.53
CA ASP A 66 -7.35 41.32 -15.81
C ASP A 66 -7.05 39.82 -15.65
N LYS A 67 -7.51 39.02 -16.61
CA LYS A 67 -7.28 37.58 -16.61
C LYS A 67 -5.79 37.30 -16.78
N SER A 68 -5.29 36.21 -16.19
CA SER A 68 -3.92 35.80 -16.45
C SER A 68 -3.74 35.36 -17.92
N ASN A 69 -2.51 35.38 -18.44
CA ASN A 69 -2.26 34.89 -19.80
C ASN A 69 -2.69 33.43 -19.98
N ALA A 70 -2.53 32.59 -18.94
CA ALA A 70 -2.98 31.21 -18.96
C ALA A 70 -4.50 31.10 -19.00
N GLU A 71 -5.22 31.92 -18.23
CA GLU A 71 -6.69 32.00 -18.27
C GLU A 71 -7.19 32.43 -19.65
N LYS A 72 -6.58 33.47 -20.23
CA LYS A 72 -6.89 33.97 -21.57
C LYS A 72 -6.67 32.89 -22.62
N ALA A 73 -5.55 32.19 -22.56
CA ALA A 73 -5.23 31.09 -23.48
C ALA A 73 -6.22 29.93 -23.36
N LEU A 74 -6.58 29.54 -22.12
CA LEU A 74 -7.54 28.48 -21.88
C LEU A 74 -8.92 28.86 -22.42
N ASP A 75 -9.37 30.10 -22.21
CA ASP A 75 -10.66 30.59 -22.72
C ASP A 75 -10.68 30.58 -24.26
N THR A 76 -9.63 31.07 -24.92
CA THR A 76 -9.49 31.02 -26.39
C THR A 76 -9.57 29.59 -26.93
N ILE A 77 -8.90 28.62 -26.29
CA ILE A 77 -8.97 27.21 -26.73
C ILE A 77 -10.37 26.63 -26.49
N ASN A 78 -11.02 27.00 -25.38
CA ASN A 78 -12.37 26.53 -25.08
C ASN A 78 -13.43 27.08 -26.06
N GLU A 79 -13.24 28.29 -26.57
CA GLU A 79 -14.09 28.89 -27.62
C GLU A 79 -13.94 28.15 -28.96
N ASP A 80 -12.74 27.66 -29.28
CA ASP A 80 -12.46 26.88 -30.50
C ASP A 80 -12.62 25.36 -30.31
N PHE A 81 -13.09 24.91 -29.14
CA PHE A 81 -13.09 23.49 -28.77
C PHE A 81 -13.78 22.61 -29.81
N ASP A 82 -14.88 23.08 -30.40
CA ASP A 82 -15.65 22.32 -31.40
C ASP A 82 -14.93 22.13 -32.74
N ASN A 83 -13.90 22.92 -33.04
CA ASN A 83 -13.10 22.82 -34.27
C ASN A 83 -11.91 21.86 -34.16
N LEU A 84 -11.65 21.31 -32.97
CA LEU A 84 -10.63 20.29 -32.76
C LEU A 84 -11.09 18.93 -33.31
N SER A 85 -10.14 18.03 -33.59
CA SER A 85 -10.46 16.66 -34.00
C SER A 85 -11.28 15.95 -32.91
N PRO A 86 -12.19 15.03 -33.27
CA PRO A 86 -12.97 14.28 -32.28
C PRO A 86 -12.13 13.61 -31.19
N GLU A 87 -10.96 13.08 -31.57
CA GLU A 87 -10.01 12.41 -30.67
C GLU A 87 -9.41 13.41 -29.65
N VAL A 88 -8.94 14.57 -30.12
CA VAL A 88 -8.40 15.62 -29.23
C VAL A 88 -9.49 16.17 -28.31
N ARG A 89 -10.72 16.37 -28.82
CA ARG A 89 -11.85 16.81 -27.99
C ARG A 89 -12.13 15.83 -26.86
N GLN A 90 -12.17 14.54 -27.16
CA GLN A 90 -12.44 13.51 -26.16
C GLN A 90 -11.36 13.47 -25.07
N GLU A 91 -10.08 13.52 -25.45
CA GLU A 91 -8.98 13.56 -24.47
C GLU A 91 -8.98 14.86 -23.65
N ILE A 92 -9.33 16.01 -24.23
CA ILE A 92 -9.51 17.25 -23.47
C ILE A 92 -10.65 17.14 -22.45
N LEU A 93 -11.78 16.50 -22.80
CA LEU A 93 -12.88 16.27 -21.84
C LEU A 93 -12.43 15.38 -20.67
N ILE A 94 -11.62 14.36 -20.95
CA ILE A 94 -10.98 13.53 -19.94
C ILE A 94 -10.08 14.37 -19.02
N GLU A 95 -9.23 15.23 -19.59
CA GLU A 95 -8.36 16.11 -18.80
C GLU A 95 -9.15 17.12 -17.95
N ARG A 96 -10.25 17.69 -18.47
CA ARG A 96 -11.18 18.51 -17.67
C ARG A 96 -11.73 17.72 -16.48
N GLN A 97 -12.19 16.49 -16.72
CA GLN A 97 -12.72 15.65 -15.65
C GLN A 97 -11.65 15.29 -14.61
N ARG A 98 -10.40 15.01 -15.03
CA ARG A 98 -9.27 14.79 -14.11
C ARG A 98 -8.99 16.01 -13.27
N TYR A 99 -8.89 17.18 -13.89
CA TYR A 99 -8.72 18.45 -13.18
C TYR A 99 -9.86 18.68 -12.18
N ASN A 100 -11.12 18.43 -12.55
CA ASN A 100 -12.27 18.57 -11.65
C ASN A 100 -12.14 17.64 -10.42
N VAL A 101 -11.74 16.37 -10.62
CA VAL A 101 -11.49 15.45 -9.50
C VAL A 101 -10.34 15.95 -8.62
N ALA A 102 -9.23 16.40 -9.21
CA ALA A 102 -8.11 16.98 -8.47
C ALA A 102 -8.53 18.22 -7.67
N LYS A 103 -9.36 19.08 -8.26
CA LYS A 103 -9.89 20.29 -7.64
C LYS A 103 -10.83 19.99 -6.49
N ALA A 104 -11.75 19.05 -6.67
CA ALA A 104 -12.61 18.56 -5.60
C ALA A 104 -11.79 18.00 -4.43
N ASN A 105 -10.74 17.22 -4.70
CA ASN A 105 -9.84 16.71 -3.66
C ASN A 105 -9.10 17.84 -2.93
N ALA A 106 -8.64 18.88 -3.63
CA ALA A 106 -8.03 20.05 -3.02
C ALA A 106 -8.99 20.79 -2.06
N ILE A 107 -10.21 21.05 -2.52
CA ILE A 107 -11.25 21.70 -1.72
C ILE A 107 -11.62 20.86 -0.50
N TYR A 108 -11.78 19.55 -0.66
CA TYR A 108 -12.09 18.65 0.44
C TYR A 108 -10.98 18.63 1.49
N GLN A 109 -9.72 18.54 1.08
CA GLN A 109 -8.57 18.56 1.99
C GLN A 109 -8.41 19.91 2.70
N GLU A 110 -8.61 21.02 2.00
CA GLU A 110 -8.62 22.36 2.60
C GLU A 110 -9.76 22.49 3.62
N TYR A 111 -10.95 21.98 3.30
CA TYR A 111 -12.10 21.95 4.22
C TYR A 111 -11.79 21.13 5.48
N LEU A 112 -11.15 19.96 5.35
CA LEU A 112 -10.70 19.18 6.51
C LEU A 112 -9.73 19.98 7.38
N GLN A 113 -8.73 20.65 6.78
CA GLN A 113 -7.79 21.50 7.51
C GLN A 113 -8.50 22.65 8.24
N GLN A 114 -9.42 23.33 7.54
CA GLN A 114 -10.23 24.41 8.12
C GLN A 114 -11.05 23.91 9.30
N LYS A 115 -11.77 22.78 9.15
CA LYS A 115 -12.59 22.21 10.22
C LYS A 115 -11.79 21.75 11.43
N VAL A 116 -10.57 21.25 11.23
CA VAL A 116 -9.66 20.99 12.37
C VAL A 116 -9.38 22.30 13.11
N LEU A 117 -8.94 23.35 12.40
CA LEU A 117 -8.60 24.63 13.02
C LEU A 117 -9.81 25.32 13.68
N GLU A 118 -11.02 25.12 13.16
CA GLU A 118 -12.27 25.57 13.79
C GLU A 118 -12.56 24.77 15.07
N LYS A 119 -12.55 23.43 15.00
CA LYS A 119 -12.98 22.57 16.13
C LYS A 119 -11.99 22.56 17.29
N VAL A 120 -10.69 22.82 17.06
CA VAL A 120 -9.71 22.96 18.17
C VAL A 120 -9.90 24.23 18.99
N VAL A 121 -10.66 25.22 18.51
CA VAL A 121 -10.96 26.46 19.24
C VAL A 121 -12.27 26.30 20.00
N THR A 122 -12.21 26.39 21.33
CA THR A 122 -13.41 26.27 22.19
C THR A 122 -14.08 27.62 22.41
N ALA A 123 -13.30 28.70 22.44
CA ALA A 123 -13.77 30.06 22.64
C ALA A 123 -12.76 31.06 22.09
N ARG A 124 -13.14 32.34 22.02
CA ARG A 124 -12.22 33.46 21.77
C ARG A 124 -12.33 34.47 22.91
N LYS A 125 -11.20 34.98 23.38
CA LYS A 125 -11.20 36.03 24.42
C LYS A 125 -11.95 37.26 23.91
N ARG A 126 -12.84 37.81 24.74
CA ARG A 126 -13.72 38.93 24.36
C ARG A 126 -12.94 40.17 23.90
N ASP A 127 -11.85 40.49 24.61
CA ASP A 127 -11.12 41.75 24.41
C ASP A 127 -10.05 41.65 23.32
N THR A 128 -9.38 40.50 23.18
CA THR A 128 -8.24 40.32 22.26
C THR A 128 -8.57 39.49 21.02
N ARG A 129 -9.75 38.84 20.99
CA ARG A 129 -10.14 37.80 20.00
C ARG A 129 -9.19 36.59 19.92
N GLU A 130 -8.24 36.49 20.84
CA GLU A 130 -7.26 35.41 20.91
C GLU A 130 -7.97 34.06 21.09
N PRO A 131 -7.60 33.02 20.32
CA PRO A 131 -8.25 31.73 20.39
C PRO A 131 -7.88 31.00 21.68
N ILE A 132 -8.89 30.43 22.32
CA ILE A 132 -8.77 29.50 23.44
C ILE A 132 -8.87 28.11 22.84
N LEU A 133 -7.80 27.33 23.02
CA LEU A 133 -7.72 25.98 22.48
C LEU A 133 -8.36 24.95 23.43
N GLN A 134 -8.69 23.78 22.91
CA GLN A 134 -9.00 22.61 23.74
C GLN A 134 -7.79 22.23 24.62
N ASP A 135 -8.04 21.81 25.87
CA ASP A 135 -6.97 21.48 26.83
C ASP A 135 -6.28 20.14 26.53
N ASN A 136 -6.93 19.28 25.75
CA ASN A 136 -6.58 17.88 25.54
C ASN A 136 -6.09 17.57 24.12
N LEU A 137 -5.43 18.54 23.48
CA LEU A 137 -4.89 18.38 22.15
C LEU A 137 -3.70 17.41 22.10
N LEU A 138 -3.73 16.55 21.09
CA LEU A 138 -2.75 15.50 20.85
C LEU A 138 -1.73 15.96 19.81
N PHE A 139 -0.45 15.71 20.09
CA PHE A 139 0.65 16.22 19.30
C PHE A 139 1.69 15.13 19.10
N ASP A 140 2.21 15.01 17.87
CA ASP A 140 3.35 14.15 17.57
C ASP A 140 4.68 14.91 17.71
N PRO A 141 5.73 14.27 18.26
CA PRO A 141 7.07 14.84 18.35
C PRO A 141 7.65 15.41 17.06
N GLN A 142 7.15 15.03 15.88
CA GLN A 142 7.50 15.62 14.59
C GLN A 142 7.04 17.10 14.45
N GLY A 143 6.32 17.66 15.43
CA GLY A 143 5.78 19.03 15.34
C GLY A 143 4.44 19.07 14.63
N ARG A 144 3.56 18.11 14.94
CA ARG A 144 2.28 17.93 14.25
C ARG A 144 1.14 17.85 15.26
N LEU A 145 0.00 18.42 14.92
CA LEU A 145 -1.27 18.17 15.61
C LEU A 145 -1.87 16.87 15.07
N VAL A 146 -2.28 15.96 15.96
CA VAL A 146 -3.02 14.73 15.63
C VAL A 146 -4.45 14.89 16.13
N TYR A 147 -5.44 14.79 15.25
CA TYR A 147 -6.84 15.09 15.57
C TYR A 147 -7.81 14.16 14.85
N GLU A 148 -8.74 13.54 15.57
CA GLU A 148 -9.88 12.80 14.98
C GLU A 148 -10.99 13.78 14.58
N LEU A 149 -11.09 14.10 13.30
CA LEU A 149 -12.14 14.94 12.76
C LEU A 149 -13.31 14.09 12.28
N THR A 150 -14.47 14.18 12.93
CA THR A 150 -15.73 13.67 12.39
C THR A 150 -16.50 14.81 11.74
N LEU A 151 -16.94 14.61 10.49
CA LEU A 151 -17.83 15.51 9.78
C LEU A 151 -19.28 15.04 9.93
N SER A 152 -20.19 15.93 10.34
CA SER A 152 -21.63 15.64 10.32
C SER A 152 -22.15 15.53 8.88
N GLU A 153 -23.36 15.00 8.69
CA GLU A 153 -23.98 14.94 7.36
C GLU A 153 -24.14 16.35 6.75
N GLU A 154 -24.43 17.36 7.57
CA GLU A 154 -24.52 18.76 7.12
C GLU A 154 -23.15 19.32 6.70
N GLU A 155 -22.08 19.01 7.43
CA GLU A 155 -20.71 19.40 7.04
C GLU A 155 -20.26 18.67 5.76
N GLN A 156 -20.68 17.41 5.58
CA GLN A 156 -20.44 16.63 4.37
C GLN A 156 -21.20 17.19 3.15
N ASP A 157 -22.45 17.61 3.33
CA ASP A 157 -23.25 18.30 2.32
C ASP A 157 -22.67 19.69 2.01
N GLU A 158 -22.23 20.45 3.02
CA GLU A 158 -21.59 21.75 2.84
C GLU A 158 -20.35 21.65 1.94
N VAL A 159 -19.44 20.70 2.23
CA VAL A 159 -18.22 20.53 1.42
C VAL A 159 -18.54 19.98 0.03
N LEU A 160 -19.55 19.11 -0.11
CA LEU A 160 -19.99 18.64 -1.42
C LEU A 160 -20.48 19.80 -2.29
N LYS A 161 -21.31 20.70 -1.74
CA LYS A 161 -21.80 21.89 -2.45
C LYS A 161 -20.65 22.78 -2.90
N LYS A 162 -19.65 23.01 -2.04
CA LYS A 162 -18.43 23.78 -2.39
C LYS A 162 -17.67 23.12 -3.53
N MET A 163 -17.52 21.79 -3.51
CA MET A 163 -16.85 21.06 -4.58
C MET A 163 -17.63 21.18 -5.90
N GLU A 164 -18.93 20.91 -5.89
CA GLU A 164 -19.78 20.96 -7.08
C GLU A 164 -19.82 22.35 -7.70
N GLU A 165 -19.96 23.40 -6.89
CA GLU A 165 -19.91 24.80 -7.34
C GLU A 165 -18.57 25.11 -8.01
N ALA A 166 -17.45 24.73 -7.38
CA ALA A 166 -16.12 25.02 -7.90
C ALA A 166 -15.78 24.28 -9.21
N VAL A 167 -16.38 23.11 -9.45
CA VAL A 167 -16.20 22.34 -10.69
C VAL A 167 -17.33 22.55 -11.71
N GLY A 168 -18.25 23.49 -11.43
CA GLY A 168 -19.37 23.81 -12.33
C GLY A 168 -20.40 22.69 -12.50
N ARG A 169 -20.52 21.77 -11.51
CA ARG A 169 -21.54 20.72 -11.50
C ARG A 169 -22.84 21.24 -10.87
N PRO A 170 -24.01 20.81 -11.38
CA PRO A 170 -25.28 21.13 -10.73
C PRO A 170 -25.34 20.51 -9.34
N ASN A 171 -25.68 21.36 -8.36
CA ASN A 171 -25.75 21.03 -6.94
C ASN A 171 -26.65 19.81 -6.68
N VAL A 172 -26.28 18.90 -5.77
CA VAL A 172 -27.11 17.74 -5.39
C VAL A 172 -28.52 18.12 -4.97
N ALA A 173 -28.75 19.28 -4.37
CA ALA A 173 -30.11 19.76 -4.07
C ALA A 173 -31.00 19.89 -5.33
N VAL A 174 -30.39 20.06 -6.50
CA VAL A 174 -31.04 20.08 -7.83
C VAL A 174 -31.18 18.68 -8.41
N ARG A 175 -30.28 17.74 -8.06
CA ARG A 175 -30.34 16.33 -8.46
C ARG A 175 -31.33 15.59 -7.55
N ARG A 176 -32.63 15.62 -7.90
CA ARG A 176 -33.77 14.77 -7.44
C ARG A 176 -33.62 13.98 -6.12
N VAL A 177 -34.66 14.01 -5.28
CA VAL A 177 -34.89 13.10 -4.14
C VAL A 177 -34.41 11.66 -4.45
N GLY A 178 -33.36 11.19 -3.76
CA GLY A 178 -32.92 9.79 -3.81
C GLY A 178 -31.43 9.50 -4.06
N ILE A 179 -30.57 10.50 -4.35
CA ILE A 179 -29.12 10.25 -4.39
C ILE A 179 -28.56 10.30 -2.97
N ASP A 180 -27.88 9.23 -2.57
CA ASP A 180 -27.18 9.17 -1.28
C ASP A 180 -25.98 10.14 -1.25
N LEU A 181 -25.83 10.88 -0.15
CA LEU A 181 -24.75 11.87 0.01
C LEU A 181 -23.36 11.23 -0.18
N LYS A 182 -23.16 9.99 0.26
CA LYS A 182 -21.90 9.26 0.10
C LYS A 182 -21.63 8.88 -1.34
N ASP A 183 -22.67 8.58 -2.13
CA ASP A 183 -22.53 8.29 -3.55
C ASP A 183 -22.17 9.55 -4.35
N ALA A 184 -22.76 10.70 -3.99
CA ALA A 184 -22.40 11.98 -4.62
C ALA A 184 -20.98 12.44 -4.27
N LEU A 185 -20.56 12.25 -3.01
CA LEU A 185 -19.16 12.44 -2.61
C LEU A 185 -18.24 11.46 -3.35
N LYS A 186 -18.64 10.20 -3.50
CA LYS A 186 -17.88 9.18 -4.22
C LYS A 186 -17.64 9.58 -5.67
N ASP A 187 -18.68 9.99 -6.38
CA ASP A 187 -18.58 10.45 -7.77
C ASP A 187 -17.67 11.69 -7.89
N THR A 188 -17.92 12.71 -7.06
CA THR A 188 -17.21 14.00 -7.12
C THR A 188 -15.73 13.86 -6.77
N LEU A 189 -15.40 13.00 -5.80
CA LEU A 189 -14.02 12.72 -5.42
C LEU A 189 -13.33 11.73 -6.35
N GLY A 190 -14.00 11.16 -7.37
CA GLY A 190 -13.40 10.27 -8.37
C GLY A 190 -13.38 8.79 -7.98
N GLY A 191 -14.49 8.26 -7.47
CA GLY A 191 -14.70 6.83 -7.20
C GLY A 191 -14.46 6.36 -5.76
N ARG A 192 -14.19 7.28 -4.82
CA ARG A 192 -13.92 6.96 -3.40
C ARG A 192 -15.00 7.50 -2.47
N THR A 193 -15.59 6.64 -1.65
CA THR A 193 -16.47 7.07 -0.55
C THR A 193 -15.65 7.53 0.67
N PRO A 194 -15.73 8.80 1.10
CA PRO A 194 -15.06 9.25 2.31
C PRO A 194 -15.72 8.69 3.57
N THR A 195 -14.91 8.36 4.57
CA THR A 195 -15.40 7.94 5.90
C THR A 195 -15.90 9.15 6.68
N ASP A 196 -16.75 8.93 7.69
CA ASP A 196 -17.26 10.05 8.52
C ASP A 196 -16.15 10.68 9.38
N THR A 197 -15.19 9.86 9.80
CA THR A 197 -14.05 10.27 10.62
C THR A 197 -12.76 10.22 9.81
N THR A 198 -11.99 11.30 9.87
CA THR A 198 -10.65 11.43 9.31
C THR A 198 -9.65 11.68 10.43
N LEU A 199 -8.56 10.91 10.47
CA LEU A 199 -7.42 11.20 11.32
C LEU A 199 -6.54 12.25 10.64
N CYS A 200 -6.58 13.48 11.14
CA CYS A 200 -5.83 14.60 10.62
C CYS A 200 -4.49 14.76 11.33
N SER A 201 -3.41 14.80 10.56
CA SER A 201 -2.04 15.07 10.99
C SER A 201 -1.60 16.40 10.36
N ILE A 202 -1.69 17.50 11.12
CA ILE A 202 -1.45 18.87 10.62
C ILE A 202 -0.05 19.36 11.02
N ASP A 203 0.77 19.72 10.04
CA ASP A 203 2.15 20.19 10.26
C ASP A 203 2.21 21.64 10.78
N LEU A 204 2.78 21.81 11.99
CA LEU A 204 2.86 23.09 12.70
C LEU A 204 4.15 23.88 12.40
N SER A 205 4.96 23.45 11.43
CA SER A 205 6.25 24.09 11.12
C SER A 205 6.15 25.37 10.29
N GLY A 206 5.06 25.59 9.57
CA GLY A 206 4.85 26.78 8.73
C GLY A 206 4.38 28.02 9.46
N GLU A 207 4.36 29.13 8.72
CA GLU A 207 3.59 30.32 9.08
C GLU A 207 2.09 30.01 8.96
N GLY A 208 1.26 30.63 9.80
CA GLY A 208 -0.17 30.32 9.83
C GLY A 208 -0.99 31.31 10.65
N SER A 209 -2.26 30.99 10.82
CA SER A 209 -3.22 31.79 11.60
C SER A 209 -2.80 31.96 13.08
N ASP A 210 -3.50 32.82 13.79
CA ASP A 210 -3.42 32.95 15.25
C ASP A 210 -3.62 31.60 15.96
N VAL A 211 -4.56 30.79 15.49
CA VAL A 211 -4.81 29.41 15.96
C VAL A 211 -3.57 28.54 15.74
N HIS A 212 -2.98 28.59 14.54
CA HIS A 212 -1.80 27.81 14.20
C HIS A 212 -0.60 28.14 15.10
N MET A 213 -0.37 29.43 15.36
CA MET A 213 0.67 29.88 16.29
C MET A 213 0.42 29.38 17.71
N LYS A 214 -0.83 29.42 18.20
CA LYS A 214 -1.18 28.88 19.52
C LYS A 214 -1.01 27.37 19.61
N LEU A 215 -1.36 26.64 18.56
CA LEU A 215 -1.12 25.19 18.48
C LEU A 215 0.38 24.88 18.56
N ARG A 216 1.21 25.67 17.87
CA ARG A 216 2.66 25.56 17.94
C ARG A 216 3.18 25.85 19.35
N ASP A 217 2.66 26.87 20.04
CA ASP A 217 3.05 27.18 21.42
C ASP A 217 2.68 26.04 22.37
N SER A 218 1.49 25.45 22.23
CA SER A 218 1.06 24.26 22.98
C SER A 218 1.95 23.04 22.73
N PHE A 219 2.35 22.83 21.46
CA PHE A 219 3.33 21.81 21.11
C PHE A 219 4.68 22.04 21.82
N LEU A 220 5.19 23.27 21.76
CA LEU A 220 6.46 23.66 22.38
C LEU A 220 6.42 23.53 23.90
N ALA A 221 5.30 23.86 24.54
CA ALA A 221 5.12 23.66 25.98
C ALA A 221 5.24 22.16 26.37
N LYS A 222 4.76 21.26 25.52
CA LYS A 222 4.77 19.82 25.79
C LYS A 222 6.13 19.17 25.51
N TYR A 223 6.71 19.42 24.33
CA TYR A 223 7.94 18.74 23.88
C TYR A 223 9.22 19.58 24.02
N GLY A 224 9.11 20.88 24.23
CA GLY A 224 10.22 21.82 24.16
C GLY A 224 10.49 22.31 22.73
N PRO A 225 11.54 23.13 22.52
CA PRO A 225 11.99 23.53 21.20
C PRO A 225 12.22 22.31 20.31
N GLN A 226 11.82 22.40 19.04
CA GLN A 226 12.04 21.33 18.07
C GLN A 226 13.50 21.37 17.60
N PRO A 227 14.36 20.41 18.01
CA PRO A 227 15.77 20.43 17.64
C PRO A 227 16.03 20.17 16.16
N LEU A 228 15.06 19.57 15.43
CA LEU A 228 15.23 19.23 14.03
C LEU A 228 14.76 20.36 13.10
N PRO A 229 15.51 20.63 12.00
CA PRO A 229 15.05 21.54 10.97
C PRO A 229 13.78 20.98 10.30
N SER A 230 12.91 21.85 9.79
CA SER A 230 11.60 21.48 9.22
C SER A 230 11.68 20.33 8.21
N HIS A 231 12.69 20.38 7.34
CA HIS A 231 12.91 19.36 6.30
C HIS A 231 13.28 17.96 6.81
N GLN A 232 13.68 17.81 8.07
CA GLN A 232 14.04 16.51 8.66
C GLN A 232 12.96 15.95 9.59
N ARG A 233 11.93 16.74 9.92
CA ARG A 233 10.90 16.33 10.89
C ARG A 233 10.11 15.11 10.42
N ALA A 234 9.74 15.06 9.14
CA ALA A 234 9.05 13.89 8.58
C ALA A 234 9.95 12.64 8.45
N SER A 235 11.25 12.76 8.74
CA SER A 235 12.15 11.60 8.82
C SER A 235 12.33 11.08 10.23
N GLN A 236 11.85 11.79 11.24
CA GLN A 236 11.81 11.31 12.61
C GLN A 236 10.71 10.26 12.78
N VAL A 237 10.92 9.22 13.57
CA VAL A 237 9.86 8.27 13.94
C VAL A 237 8.66 9.06 14.51
N ALA A 238 7.48 8.90 13.89
CA ALA A 238 6.21 9.48 14.34
C ALA A 238 5.69 8.77 15.60
N SER A 239 6.42 8.91 16.71
CA SER A 239 6.27 8.05 17.89
C SER A 239 4.87 8.12 18.51
N PHE A 240 4.22 9.29 18.50
CA PHE A 240 2.86 9.41 19.01
C PHE A 240 1.87 8.85 18.00
N GLU A 241 1.91 9.32 16.75
CA GLU A 241 0.93 8.94 15.73
C GLU A 241 0.96 7.44 15.42
N GLU A 242 2.15 6.83 15.36
CA GLU A 242 2.31 5.37 15.24
C GLU A 242 1.70 4.63 16.44
N THR A 243 2.04 5.04 17.66
CA THR A 243 1.54 4.38 18.87
C THR A 243 0.04 4.62 19.07
N TYR A 244 -0.47 5.75 18.62
CA TYR A 244 -1.88 6.08 18.58
C TYR A 244 -2.64 5.18 17.61
N ALA A 245 -2.13 4.97 16.39
CA ALA A 245 -2.71 3.98 15.48
C ALA A 245 -2.75 2.59 16.13
N HIS A 246 -1.66 2.14 16.77
CA HIS A 246 -1.65 0.89 17.54
C HIS A 246 -2.76 0.82 18.61
N MET A 247 -2.95 1.92 19.35
CA MET A 247 -3.98 2.04 20.37
C MET A 247 -5.39 1.95 19.76
N CYS A 248 -5.66 2.69 18.68
CA CYS A 248 -6.94 2.68 17.98
C CYS A 248 -7.27 1.29 17.42
N LEU A 249 -6.29 0.57 16.90
CA LEU A 249 -6.49 -0.80 16.41
C LEU A 249 -6.82 -1.79 17.51
N MET A 250 -6.17 -1.67 18.66
CA MET A 250 -6.53 -2.47 19.82
C MET A 250 -7.95 -2.14 20.28
N ALA A 251 -8.28 -0.86 20.46
CA ALA A 251 -9.59 -0.42 20.89
C ALA A 251 -10.68 -0.86 19.91
N GLY A 252 -10.48 -0.70 18.60
CA GLY A 252 -11.40 -1.14 17.56
C GLY A 252 -11.56 -2.67 17.50
N THR A 253 -10.50 -3.42 17.85
CA THR A 253 -10.61 -4.88 18.01
C THR A 253 -11.48 -5.23 19.21
N CYS A 254 -11.35 -4.53 20.33
CA CYS A 254 -12.17 -4.72 21.52
C CYS A 254 -13.64 -4.34 21.27
N GLU A 255 -13.86 -3.18 20.63
CA GLU A 255 -15.18 -2.64 20.26
C GLU A 255 -15.99 -3.63 19.42
N ARG A 256 -15.38 -4.18 18.36
CA ARG A 256 -16.03 -5.14 17.45
C ARG A 256 -16.41 -6.48 18.08
N ARG A 257 -15.95 -6.79 19.30
CA ARG A 257 -16.36 -8.02 20.01
C ARG A 257 -17.71 -7.91 20.69
N SER A 258 -18.25 -6.69 20.85
CA SER A 258 -19.58 -6.47 21.44
C SER A 258 -19.75 -7.25 22.76
N ILE A 259 -18.70 -7.27 23.60
CA ILE A 259 -18.72 -7.99 24.88
C ILE A 259 -19.75 -7.32 25.77
N THR A 260 -20.57 -8.15 26.40
CA THR A 260 -21.68 -7.69 27.23
C THR A 260 -21.29 -7.62 28.70
N PHE A 261 -21.81 -6.64 29.43
CA PHE A 261 -21.65 -6.49 30.88
C PHE A 261 -22.99 -6.20 31.55
N GLY A 262 -23.01 -6.31 32.89
CA GLY A 262 -24.21 -6.11 33.69
C GLY A 262 -25.26 -7.22 33.51
N THR A 263 -26.35 -7.11 34.25
CA THR A 263 -27.49 -8.04 34.20
C THR A 263 -28.31 -7.89 32.91
N ASP A 264 -28.32 -6.69 32.34
CA ASP A 264 -29.00 -6.33 31.11
C ASP A 264 -28.20 -6.59 29.83
N LYS A 265 -26.96 -7.12 29.96
CA LYS A 265 -26.08 -7.49 28.85
C LYS A 265 -25.79 -6.32 27.89
N ARG A 266 -25.59 -5.11 28.42
CA ARG A 266 -25.19 -3.95 27.62
C ARG A 266 -23.80 -4.11 27.03
N THR A 267 -23.54 -3.43 25.92
CA THR A 267 -22.21 -3.28 25.33
C THR A 267 -21.72 -1.85 25.53
N ILE A 268 -20.40 -1.64 25.47
CA ILE A 268 -19.83 -0.28 25.45
C ILE A 268 -20.19 0.34 24.09
N SER A 269 -20.84 1.51 24.11
CA SER A 269 -21.26 2.20 22.89
C SER A 269 -20.08 2.73 22.08
N LYS A 270 -20.29 3.03 20.79
CA LYS A 270 -19.28 3.62 19.90
C LYS A 270 -18.73 4.94 20.46
N ASP A 271 -19.61 5.82 20.97
CA ASP A 271 -19.22 7.10 21.55
C ASP A 271 -18.39 6.92 22.83
N ALA A 272 -18.75 5.94 23.67
CA ALA A 272 -17.97 5.60 24.85
C ALA A 272 -16.59 5.05 24.48
N TRP A 273 -16.48 4.25 23.42
CA TRP A 273 -15.18 3.80 22.90
C TRP A 273 -14.34 4.95 22.37
N GLN A 274 -14.95 5.97 21.76
CA GLN A 274 -14.24 7.17 21.33
C GLN A 274 -13.68 7.96 22.51
N ASP A 275 -14.47 8.16 23.57
CA ASP A 275 -14.00 8.80 24.81
C ASP A 275 -12.87 8.00 25.49
N ILE A 276 -13.02 6.67 25.58
CA ILE A 276 -11.98 5.76 26.09
C ILE A 276 -10.67 5.93 25.31
N ARG A 277 -10.73 5.94 23.97
CA ARG A 277 -9.54 6.15 23.11
C ARG A 277 -8.91 7.51 23.37
N HIS A 278 -9.71 8.57 23.45
CA HIS A 278 -9.22 9.93 23.65
C HIS A 278 -8.50 10.09 25.00
N LYS A 279 -9.09 9.59 26.09
CA LYS A 279 -8.47 9.61 27.42
C LYS A 279 -7.18 8.76 27.46
N ALA A 280 -7.20 7.58 26.83
CA ALA A 280 -6.01 6.73 26.72
C ALA A 280 -4.89 7.43 25.92
N ALA A 281 -5.24 8.17 24.87
CA ALA A 281 -4.29 8.93 24.05
C ALA A 281 -3.59 10.05 24.84
N GLN A 282 -4.31 10.74 25.73
CA GLN A 282 -3.73 11.77 26.60
C GLN A 282 -2.67 11.18 27.54
N LYS A 283 -2.95 10.02 28.15
CA LYS A 283 -1.99 9.28 28.97
C LYS A 283 -0.77 8.89 28.13
N LEU A 284 -1.00 8.31 26.96
CA LEU A 284 0.04 7.89 26.04
C LEU A 284 0.95 9.05 25.62
N GLN A 285 0.39 10.24 25.37
CA GLN A 285 1.17 11.40 24.96
C GLN A 285 2.18 11.84 26.01
N THR A 286 1.86 11.64 27.29
CA THR A 286 2.78 11.93 28.41
C THR A 286 3.99 10.99 28.36
N GLU A 287 3.77 9.70 28.13
CA GLU A 287 4.84 8.71 27.98
C GLU A 287 5.68 8.96 26.72
N VAL A 288 5.05 9.31 25.60
CA VAL A 288 5.77 9.67 24.37
C VAL A 288 6.63 10.91 24.58
N ALA A 289 6.14 11.93 25.28
CA ALA A 289 6.92 13.13 25.60
C ALA A 289 8.15 12.82 26.46
N LYS A 290 8.02 11.91 27.44
CA LYS A 290 9.13 11.45 28.26
C LYS A 290 10.19 10.71 27.41
N VAL A 291 9.76 9.72 26.63
CA VAL A 291 10.64 8.94 25.74
C VAL A 291 11.34 9.84 24.73
N TYR A 292 10.61 10.78 24.13
CA TYR A 292 11.17 11.69 23.14
C TYR A 292 12.25 12.60 23.73
N LYS A 293 11.99 13.23 24.90
CA LYS A 293 12.98 14.10 25.56
C LYS A 293 14.27 13.35 25.90
N GLU A 294 14.15 12.10 26.35
CA GLU A 294 15.30 11.24 26.60
C GLU A 294 16.04 10.88 25.31
N ALA A 295 15.32 10.52 24.25
CA ALA A 295 15.89 10.20 22.96
C ALA A 295 16.63 11.40 22.34
N VAL A 296 16.07 12.62 22.43
CA VAL A 296 16.72 13.86 22.02
C VAL A 296 18.01 14.07 22.80
N LYS A 297 17.95 13.99 24.14
CA LYS A 297 19.14 14.13 25.00
C LYS A 297 20.27 13.16 24.63
N ASN A 298 19.92 11.93 24.27
CA ASN A 298 20.88 10.90 23.87
C ASN A 298 21.42 11.10 22.44
N ALA A 299 20.66 11.75 21.57
CA ALA A 299 21.02 12.02 20.19
C ALA A 299 21.72 13.38 19.98
N THR A 300 21.64 14.29 20.95
CA THR A 300 22.34 15.59 20.91
C THR A 300 23.85 15.41 21.10
N ASP A 301 24.63 15.88 20.13
CA ASP A 301 26.08 16.02 20.31
C ASP A 301 26.37 17.09 21.38
N ARG A 302 27.11 16.70 22.43
CA ARG A 302 27.38 17.58 23.57
C ARG A 302 28.25 18.79 23.22
N LYS A 303 29.03 18.74 22.14
CA LYS A 303 29.93 19.81 21.70
C LYS A 303 29.22 20.79 20.77
N THR A 304 28.43 20.28 19.83
CA THR A 304 27.79 21.12 18.80
C THR A 304 26.34 21.50 19.13
N GLY A 305 25.70 20.77 20.03
CA GLY A 305 24.26 20.92 20.32
C GLY A 305 23.35 20.40 19.20
N VAL A 306 23.91 19.86 18.11
CA VAL A 306 23.15 19.34 16.97
C VAL A 306 22.61 17.96 17.31
N VAL A 307 21.33 17.73 17.02
CA VAL A 307 20.70 16.41 17.15
C VAL A 307 20.96 15.58 15.91
N ASP A 308 21.51 14.39 16.13
CA ASP A 308 21.67 13.37 15.11
C ASP A 308 20.35 12.61 14.92
N VAL A 309 19.67 12.86 13.78
CA VAL A 309 18.36 12.26 13.43
C VAL A 309 18.42 10.73 13.46
N GLU A 310 19.54 10.14 13.07
CA GLU A 310 19.70 8.70 13.04
C GLU A 310 19.80 8.12 14.46
N LYS A 311 20.63 8.72 15.32
CA LYS A 311 20.70 8.33 16.75
C LYS A 311 19.36 8.54 17.45
N LEU A 312 18.64 9.60 17.09
CA LEU A 312 17.29 9.87 17.57
C LEU A 312 16.34 8.74 17.16
N ASN A 313 16.27 8.43 15.85
CA ASN A 313 15.40 7.37 15.34
C ASN A 313 15.74 5.99 15.92
N LYS A 314 17.02 5.67 16.10
CA LYS A 314 17.45 4.43 16.74
C LYS A 314 16.96 4.35 18.19
N SER A 315 16.99 5.46 18.92
CA SER A 315 16.49 5.54 20.30
C SER A 315 14.97 5.40 20.35
N LEU A 316 14.24 6.12 19.48
CA LEU A 316 12.78 6.03 19.36
C LEU A 316 12.34 4.63 18.92
N ALA A 317 13.04 4.01 17.97
CA ALA A 317 12.74 2.66 17.49
C ALA A 317 12.85 1.60 18.59
N LYS A 318 13.82 1.73 19.50
CA LYS A 318 13.92 0.88 20.70
C LYS A 318 12.73 1.06 21.63
N ALA A 319 12.34 2.32 21.87
CA ALA A 319 11.24 2.65 22.77
C ALA A 319 9.84 2.26 22.23
N ARG A 320 9.69 2.00 20.92
CA ARG A 320 8.42 1.55 20.32
C ARG A 320 7.79 0.36 21.04
N THR A 321 8.59 -0.61 21.51
CA THR A 321 8.05 -1.80 22.18
C THR A 321 7.41 -1.44 23.51
N GLU A 322 8.02 -0.52 24.26
CA GLU A 322 7.53 -0.02 25.55
C GLU A 322 6.31 0.88 25.35
N LEU A 323 6.36 1.80 24.38
CA LEU A 323 5.23 2.65 24.02
C LEU A 323 4.01 1.82 23.57
N ALA A 324 4.23 0.78 22.75
CA ALA A 324 3.16 -0.12 22.34
C ALA A 324 2.61 -0.99 23.49
N ALA A 325 3.33 -1.16 24.60
CA ALA A 325 2.81 -1.77 25.82
C ALA A 325 2.02 -0.74 26.65
N ALA A 326 2.57 0.47 26.81
CA ALA A 326 1.92 1.58 27.48
C ALA A 326 0.57 1.94 26.85
N ALA A 327 0.47 1.93 25.52
CA ALA A 327 -0.78 2.15 24.81
C ALA A 327 -1.87 1.13 25.15
N LYS A 328 -1.50 -0.16 25.26
CA LYS A 328 -2.45 -1.20 25.68
C LYS A 328 -2.94 -0.97 27.09
N LYS A 329 -1.98 -0.71 27.99
CA LYS A 329 -2.26 -0.44 29.40
C LYS A 329 -3.23 0.73 29.51
N ALA A 330 -2.95 1.85 28.84
CA ALA A 330 -3.81 3.03 28.82
C ALA A 330 -5.24 2.72 28.34
N VAL A 331 -5.41 1.94 27.26
CA VAL A 331 -6.75 1.53 26.80
C VAL A 331 -7.47 0.70 27.86
N ILE A 332 -6.80 -0.29 28.45
CA ILE A 332 -7.43 -1.15 29.46
C ILE A 332 -7.78 -0.37 30.73
N GLU A 333 -6.93 0.55 31.17
CA GLU A 333 -7.23 1.45 32.30
C GLU A 333 -8.51 2.23 32.06
N GLU A 334 -8.68 2.82 30.87
CA GLU A 334 -9.87 3.60 30.54
C GLU A 334 -11.12 2.73 30.37
N VAL A 335 -10.99 1.50 29.87
CA VAL A 335 -12.10 0.53 29.87
C VAL A 335 -12.52 0.17 31.30
N VAL A 336 -11.57 -0.08 32.20
CA VAL A 336 -11.86 -0.36 33.63
C VAL A 336 -12.51 0.86 34.28
N ALA A 337 -12.00 2.06 34.03
CA ALA A 337 -12.55 3.31 34.55
C ALA A 337 -13.99 3.51 34.08
N TYR A 338 -14.26 3.34 32.78
CA TYR A 338 -15.60 3.43 32.22
C TYR A 338 -16.56 2.44 32.89
N LEU A 339 -16.16 1.16 33.01
CA LEU A 339 -17.00 0.13 33.63
C LEU A 339 -17.31 0.43 35.10
N LYS A 340 -16.35 0.96 35.87
CA LYS A 340 -16.59 1.40 37.25
C LYS A 340 -17.63 2.50 37.39
N GLU A 341 -17.79 3.33 36.37
CA GLU A 341 -18.78 4.40 36.33
C GLU A 341 -20.17 3.90 35.93
N GLN A 342 -20.26 2.71 35.31
CA GLN A 342 -21.54 2.15 34.89
C GLN A 342 -22.36 1.63 36.09
N LYS A 343 -23.66 1.91 36.05
CA LYS A 343 -24.66 1.40 36.99
C LYS A 343 -25.17 0.02 36.52
N VAL A 344 -25.17 -1.00 37.39
CA VAL A 344 -25.74 -2.36 37.22
C VAL A 344 -27.22 -2.30 36.90
N ASP A 345 -27.95 -1.50 37.67
CA ASP A 345 -29.38 -1.26 37.56
C ASP A 345 -29.60 0.26 37.60
N PRO A 346 -30.10 0.89 36.52
CA PRO A 346 -30.36 2.32 36.48
C PRO A 346 -31.26 2.79 37.63
N LEU A 347 -32.14 1.91 38.14
CA LEU A 347 -33.09 2.20 39.20
C LEU A 347 -32.49 2.08 40.60
N LYS A 348 -31.41 1.32 40.79
CA LYS A 348 -30.82 1.05 42.12
C LYS A 348 -29.52 1.80 42.40
N GLU A 349 -29.07 2.62 41.46
CA GLU A 349 -27.79 3.37 41.52
C GLU A 349 -26.53 2.53 41.83
N GLN A 350 -26.64 1.20 41.83
CA GLN A 350 -25.56 0.29 42.16
C GLN A 350 -24.56 0.25 41.01
N LYS A 351 -23.28 0.55 41.26
CA LYS A 351 -22.20 0.46 40.26
C LYS A 351 -21.77 -0.98 40.01
N LEU A 352 -21.17 -1.25 38.84
CA LEU A 352 -20.63 -2.58 38.52
C LEU A 352 -19.64 -3.02 39.60
N GLY A 353 -19.85 -4.24 40.10
CA GLY A 353 -19.00 -4.86 41.11
C GLY A 353 -17.69 -5.39 40.51
N ARG A 354 -16.73 -5.69 41.40
CA ARG A 354 -15.45 -6.34 41.08
C ARG A 354 -15.64 -7.54 40.14
N ASP A 355 -16.56 -8.43 40.46
CA ASP A 355 -16.74 -9.70 39.74
C ASP A 355 -17.27 -9.51 38.31
N GLU A 356 -18.13 -8.52 38.09
CA GLU A 356 -18.67 -8.21 36.76
C GLU A 356 -17.58 -7.64 35.84
N ILE A 357 -16.73 -6.77 36.38
CA ILE A 357 -15.60 -6.19 35.63
C ILE A 357 -14.54 -7.29 35.36
N LEU A 358 -14.23 -8.16 36.33
CA LEU A 358 -13.34 -9.30 36.10
C LEU A 358 -13.87 -10.20 34.98
N LYS A 359 -15.17 -10.50 35.01
CA LYS A 359 -15.81 -11.32 33.97
C LYS A 359 -15.69 -10.67 32.59
N TYR A 360 -15.94 -9.36 32.49
CA TYR A 360 -15.77 -8.64 31.23
C TYR A 360 -14.32 -8.73 30.72
N MET A 361 -13.34 -8.49 31.59
CA MET A 361 -11.92 -8.55 31.23
C MET A 361 -11.46 -9.96 30.83
N GLN A 362 -12.01 -11.00 31.47
CA GLN A 362 -11.77 -12.39 31.09
C GLN A 362 -12.36 -12.72 29.72
N GLN A 363 -13.58 -12.27 29.42
CA GLN A 363 -14.19 -12.42 28.10
C GLN A 363 -13.36 -11.69 27.04
N LEU A 364 -12.88 -10.48 27.35
CA LEU A 364 -12.02 -9.72 26.46
C LEU A 364 -10.73 -10.48 26.16
N SER A 365 -10.00 -10.91 27.18
CA SER A 365 -8.75 -11.67 27.06
C SER A 365 -8.90 -13.01 26.33
N SER A 366 -9.95 -13.77 26.63
CA SER A 366 -10.16 -15.11 26.08
C SER A 366 -10.59 -15.10 24.62
N SER A 367 -11.25 -14.03 24.20
CA SER A 367 -11.73 -13.89 22.83
C SER A 367 -10.64 -13.42 21.84
N LEU A 368 -9.52 -12.87 22.34
CA LEU A 368 -8.40 -12.38 21.53
C LEU A 368 -7.50 -13.53 21.07
N ASP A 369 -7.51 -13.80 19.77
CA ASP A 369 -6.52 -14.65 19.10
C ASP A 369 -5.81 -13.87 17.99
N LYS A 370 -4.66 -14.38 17.54
CA LYS A 370 -3.85 -13.74 16.50
C LYS A 370 -4.65 -13.47 15.22
N HIS A 371 -5.48 -14.42 14.79
CA HIS A 371 -6.21 -14.35 13.53
C HIS A 371 -7.25 -13.24 13.57
N LYS A 372 -8.03 -13.16 14.65
CA LYS A 372 -9.03 -12.10 14.84
C LYS A 372 -8.42 -10.73 15.04
N PHE A 373 -7.20 -10.66 15.58
CA PHE A 373 -6.46 -9.40 15.58
C PHE A 373 -6.10 -9.01 14.14
N THR A 374 -5.42 -9.89 13.39
CA THR A 374 -5.05 -9.62 11.97
C THR A 374 -6.23 -9.35 11.05
N ALA A 375 -7.40 -9.92 11.35
CA ALA A 375 -8.68 -9.72 10.66
C ALA A 375 -9.22 -8.29 10.81
N HIS A 376 -8.98 -7.68 11.97
CA HIS A 376 -9.64 -6.45 12.39
C HIS A 376 -8.65 -5.32 12.75
N THR A 377 -7.41 -5.38 12.24
CA THR A 377 -6.36 -4.36 12.45
C THR A 377 -6.43 -3.13 11.53
N ALA A 378 -7.58 -2.76 10.97
CA ALA A 378 -7.72 -1.49 10.28
C ALA A 378 -8.50 -0.48 11.13
N THR A 379 -8.01 0.77 11.21
CA THR A 379 -8.66 1.84 11.98
C THR A 379 -10.02 2.21 11.42
N GLY A 380 -10.21 2.00 10.11
CA GLY A 380 -11.43 2.36 9.42
C GLY A 380 -11.56 3.87 9.14
N TYR A 381 -10.52 4.66 9.43
CA TYR A 381 -10.52 6.10 9.22
C TYR A 381 -9.79 6.46 7.93
N ASP A 382 -10.30 7.49 7.27
CA ASP A 382 -9.50 8.29 6.35
C ASP A 382 -8.34 8.93 7.10
N TYR A 383 -7.23 9.20 6.42
CA TYR A 383 -6.06 9.83 7.02
C TYR A 383 -5.61 11.02 6.17
N PHE A 384 -5.52 12.19 6.79
CA PHE A 384 -5.15 13.44 6.12
C PHE A 384 -3.84 13.97 6.70
N TYR A 385 -2.85 14.23 5.85
CA TYR A 385 -1.52 14.66 6.24
C TYR A 385 -1.10 15.91 5.45
N THR A 386 -0.59 16.92 6.15
CA THR A 386 0.02 18.10 5.51
C THR A 386 1.52 18.19 5.75
N SER A 387 2.28 18.76 4.82
CA SER A 387 3.70 19.04 5.01
C SER A 387 4.05 20.40 4.43
N ASN A 388 4.56 21.30 5.27
CA ASN A 388 5.09 22.59 4.83
C ASN A 388 6.36 22.40 3.99
N TYR A 389 7.23 21.47 4.38
CA TYR A 389 8.50 21.25 3.69
C TYR A 389 8.29 20.63 2.31
N LEU A 390 7.54 19.52 2.25
CA LEU A 390 7.24 18.85 0.99
C LEU A 390 6.22 19.63 0.14
N GLN A 391 5.64 20.71 0.69
CA GLN A 391 4.58 21.49 0.05
C GLN A 391 3.46 20.59 -0.46
N GLN A 392 2.94 19.76 0.43
CA GLN A 392 2.03 18.68 0.05
C GLN A 392 0.92 18.50 1.08
N GLY A 393 -0.32 18.33 0.60
CA GLY A 393 -1.39 17.65 1.32
C GLY A 393 -1.57 16.24 0.75
N MET A 394 -1.93 15.29 1.60
CA MET A 394 -2.12 13.90 1.21
C MET A 394 -3.27 13.28 1.99
N LEU A 395 -4.27 12.78 1.26
CA LEU A 395 -5.46 12.13 1.81
C LEU A 395 -5.49 10.65 1.42
N ILE A 396 -5.39 9.77 2.42
CA ILE A 396 -5.45 8.30 2.28
C ILE A 396 -6.84 7.82 2.69
N SER A 397 -7.44 6.89 1.94
CA SER A 397 -8.74 6.32 2.30
C SER A 397 -8.66 5.28 3.40
N GLY A 398 -9.67 5.30 4.25
CA GLY A 398 -9.95 4.30 5.25
C GLY A 398 -10.54 3.03 4.63
N THR A 399 -10.31 1.92 5.30
CA THR A 399 -10.99 0.65 5.04
C THR A 399 -11.20 -0.06 6.37
N GLN A 400 -12.30 -0.79 6.49
CA GLN A 400 -12.63 -1.59 7.67
C GLN A 400 -11.87 -2.91 7.73
N GLN A 401 -11.33 -3.37 6.59
CA GLN A 401 -10.60 -4.64 6.47
C GLN A 401 -9.10 -4.40 6.34
N THR A 402 -8.31 -5.44 6.58
CA THR A 402 -6.86 -5.35 6.63
C THR A 402 -6.21 -5.93 5.38
N ALA A 403 -4.89 -5.71 5.27
CA ALA A 403 -4.06 -6.40 4.29
C ALA A 403 -4.12 -7.94 4.37
N HIS A 404 -4.41 -8.47 5.56
CA HIS A 404 -4.27 -9.88 5.89
C HIS A 404 -5.57 -10.67 5.75
N GLU A 405 -6.71 -10.01 5.93
CA GLU A 405 -8.02 -10.62 5.71
C GLU A 405 -8.74 -9.88 4.58
N LYS A 406 -8.88 -10.57 3.47
CA LYS A 406 -9.53 -10.07 2.26
C LYS A 406 -10.64 -11.06 1.94
N PRO A 407 -11.88 -10.82 2.38
CA PRO A 407 -12.95 -11.73 2.06
C PRO A 407 -13.13 -11.85 0.54
N GLU A 408 -13.83 -12.91 0.11
CA GLU A 408 -14.39 -12.94 -1.23
C GLU A 408 -15.29 -11.70 -1.42
N PHE A 409 -15.36 -11.18 -2.64
CA PHE A 409 -16.34 -10.16 -2.99
C PHE A 409 -17.77 -10.71 -2.88
N LEU A 410 -18.42 -10.43 -1.76
CA LEU A 410 -19.80 -10.76 -1.48
C LEU A 410 -20.73 -9.63 -1.95
N PRO A 411 -21.87 -9.96 -2.58
CA PRO A 411 -22.91 -8.98 -2.92
C PRO A 411 -23.40 -8.22 -1.68
N GLY A 412 -23.76 -6.94 -1.86
CA GLY A 412 -24.29 -6.07 -0.79
C GLY A 412 -23.25 -5.57 0.22
N LYS A 413 -21.97 -5.96 0.10
CA LYS A 413 -20.86 -5.40 0.87
C LYS A 413 -20.04 -4.43 0.02
N ARG A 414 -19.43 -3.43 0.66
CA ARG A 414 -18.57 -2.44 -0.02
C ARG A 414 -17.33 -3.12 -0.61
N ALA A 415 -17.13 -2.98 -1.92
CA ALA A 415 -15.99 -3.58 -2.62
C ALA A 415 -14.66 -3.01 -2.13
N GLU A 416 -14.64 -1.72 -1.78
CA GLU A 416 -13.48 -1.01 -1.23
C GLU A 416 -12.99 -1.67 0.06
N ASP A 417 -13.93 -2.00 0.96
CA ASP A 417 -13.62 -2.72 2.19
C ASP A 417 -13.16 -4.14 1.91
N GLN A 418 -13.84 -4.88 1.04
CA GLN A 418 -13.47 -6.27 0.73
C GLN A 418 -12.10 -6.38 0.04
N ALA A 419 -11.68 -5.35 -0.69
CA ALA A 419 -10.36 -5.24 -1.29
C ALA A 419 -9.28 -4.70 -0.34
N ALA A 420 -9.66 -4.16 0.82
CA ALA A 420 -8.79 -3.32 1.65
C ALA A 420 -8.09 -2.20 0.82
N TYR A 421 -8.88 -1.59 -0.07
CA TYR A 421 -8.44 -0.58 -1.03
C TYR A 421 -8.18 0.76 -0.33
N ARG A 422 -7.01 1.35 -0.60
CA ARG A 422 -6.63 2.65 -0.07
C ARG A 422 -6.23 3.60 -1.18
N ARG A 423 -7.10 4.54 -1.53
CA ARG A 423 -6.75 5.61 -2.46
C ARG A 423 -5.95 6.70 -1.76
N VAL A 424 -4.92 7.20 -2.41
CA VAL A 424 -4.08 8.30 -1.98
C VAL A 424 -4.21 9.45 -2.98
N ALA A 425 -4.87 10.52 -2.55
CA ALA A 425 -4.98 11.76 -3.31
C ALA A 425 -3.95 12.75 -2.78
N TYR A 426 -3.18 13.36 -3.68
CA TYR A 426 -2.21 14.38 -3.34
C TYR A 426 -2.77 15.77 -3.67
N THR A 427 -2.24 16.79 -3.01
CA THR A 427 -2.45 18.22 -3.30
C THR A 427 -1.11 18.93 -3.14
N TYR A 428 -0.87 19.96 -3.94
CA TYR A 428 0.28 20.83 -3.75
C TYR A 428 -0.07 21.88 -2.71
N ARG A 429 0.86 22.22 -1.82
CA ARG A 429 0.65 23.26 -0.81
C ARG A 429 1.50 24.48 -1.13
N ASP A 430 0.83 25.56 -1.51
CA ASP A 430 1.51 26.76 -1.97
C ASP A 430 2.24 27.53 -0.84
N LYS A 431 2.89 28.64 -1.21
CA LYS A 431 3.60 29.50 -0.25
C LYS A 431 2.69 30.17 0.80
N ASN A 432 1.39 30.28 0.53
CA ASN A 432 0.39 30.82 1.45
C ASN A 432 -0.16 29.73 2.37
N GLY A 433 0.23 28.47 2.15
CA GLY A 433 -0.23 27.32 2.91
C GLY A 433 -1.55 26.75 2.42
N GLU A 434 -2.00 27.13 1.23
CA GLU A 434 -3.26 26.69 0.60
C GLU A 434 -3.05 25.43 -0.23
N LEU A 435 -4.04 24.54 -0.25
CA LEU A 435 -3.99 23.31 -1.04
C LEU A 435 -4.52 23.52 -2.46
N GLN A 436 -3.66 23.25 -3.44
CA GLN A 436 -3.89 23.35 -4.87
C GLN A 436 -4.04 21.95 -5.49
N PRO A 437 -4.83 21.84 -6.57
CA PRO A 437 -5.02 20.57 -7.27
C PRO A 437 -3.69 20.09 -7.87
N THR A 438 -3.44 18.79 -7.79
CA THR A 438 -2.38 18.11 -8.55
C THR A 438 -2.99 16.92 -9.28
N SER A 439 -2.43 16.56 -10.43
CA SER A 439 -2.85 15.39 -11.20
C SER A 439 -2.46 14.07 -10.53
N ALA A 440 -1.56 14.11 -9.54
CA ALA A 440 -1.05 12.91 -8.90
C ALA A 440 -2.11 12.18 -8.07
N MET A 441 -2.39 10.93 -8.47
CA MET A 441 -3.18 9.99 -7.69
C MET A 441 -2.51 8.63 -7.67
N SER A 442 -2.71 7.90 -6.58
CA SER A 442 -2.30 6.51 -6.49
C SER A 442 -3.28 5.75 -5.62
N ALA A 443 -3.21 4.43 -5.65
CA ALA A 443 -3.89 3.62 -4.67
C ALA A 443 -3.02 2.45 -4.23
N ARG A 444 -3.27 2.01 -3.01
CA ARG A 444 -2.72 0.80 -2.47
C ARG A 444 -3.82 -0.25 -2.44
N ILE A 445 -3.54 -1.42 -2.98
CA ILE A 445 -4.33 -2.63 -2.79
C ILE A 445 -3.38 -3.72 -2.28
N PRO A 446 -3.65 -4.39 -1.14
CA PRO A 446 -2.87 -5.57 -0.78
C PRO A 446 -3.00 -6.60 -1.89
N SER A 447 -1.94 -7.39 -2.16
CA SER A 447 -1.96 -8.39 -3.25
C SER A 447 -3.27 -9.18 -3.19
N PRO A 448 -4.13 -9.14 -4.22
CA PRO A 448 -5.52 -9.58 -4.12
C PRO A 448 -5.68 -11.09 -3.83
N ALA A 449 -4.65 -11.91 -4.10
CA ALA A 449 -4.72 -13.37 -4.03
C ALA A 449 -5.06 -13.94 -2.63
N LEU A 450 -6.04 -14.85 -2.58
CA LEU A 450 -6.61 -15.47 -1.38
C LEU A 450 -6.20 -16.93 -1.16
N ILE A 451 -4.92 -17.29 -1.27
CA ILE A 451 -4.50 -18.71 -1.23
C ILE A 451 -4.65 -19.40 0.15
N PHE A 452 -5.32 -18.77 1.13
CA PHE A 452 -5.46 -19.30 2.49
C PHE A 452 -6.82 -19.06 3.14
N HIS A 453 -7.77 -18.45 2.44
CA HIS A 453 -9.07 -18.24 3.04
C HIS A 453 -9.87 -19.52 2.95
N GLU A 454 -10.37 -19.96 4.09
CA GLU A 454 -11.41 -20.97 4.11
C GLU A 454 -12.72 -20.29 3.69
N VAL A 455 -13.37 -20.88 2.71
CA VAL A 455 -14.72 -20.50 2.29
C VAL A 455 -15.71 -21.45 2.93
N VAL A 456 -16.90 -20.92 3.26
CA VAL A 456 -18.00 -21.74 3.75
C VAL A 456 -18.53 -22.58 2.58
N GLY A 457 -18.36 -23.89 2.66
CA GLY A 457 -18.89 -24.86 1.72
C GLY A 457 -20.42 -24.90 1.73
N LYS A 458 -21.00 -25.58 0.74
CA LYS A 458 -22.46 -25.76 0.64
C LYS A 458 -23.07 -26.48 1.86
N ASP A 459 -22.25 -27.25 2.57
CA ASP A 459 -22.55 -27.96 3.81
C ASP A 459 -22.39 -27.10 5.08
N GLY A 460 -22.03 -25.83 4.93
CA GLY A 460 -21.75 -24.92 6.04
C GLY A 460 -20.37 -25.11 6.67
N GLN A 461 -19.54 -26.04 6.17
CA GLN A 461 -18.19 -26.27 6.70
C GLN A 461 -17.15 -25.40 6.00
N LEU A 462 -16.13 -24.98 6.75
CA LEU A 462 -15.00 -24.25 6.18
C LEU A 462 -14.11 -25.19 5.35
N ARG A 463 -13.81 -24.82 4.12
CA ARG A 463 -12.86 -25.52 3.23
C ARG A 463 -11.94 -24.55 2.50
N SER A 464 -10.79 -25.02 2.04
CA SER A 464 -9.93 -24.20 1.16
C SER A 464 -10.61 -23.90 -0.18
N MET A 465 -10.35 -22.71 -0.71
CA MET A 465 -10.71 -22.36 -2.09
C MET A 465 -9.97 -23.26 -3.09
N THR A 466 -10.67 -23.62 -4.17
CA THR A 466 -10.08 -24.26 -5.34
C THR A 466 -9.33 -23.24 -6.21
N ASP A 467 -8.44 -23.70 -7.09
CA ASP A 467 -7.72 -22.85 -8.03
C ASP A 467 -8.66 -21.97 -8.88
N LYS A 468 -9.79 -22.54 -9.33
CA LYS A 468 -10.81 -21.82 -10.12
C LYS A 468 -11.49 -20.72 -9.30
N GLU A 469 -11.78 -20.98 -8.03
CA GLU A 469 -12.38 -19.98 -7.13
C GLU A 469 -11.41 -18.85 -6.82
N ILE A 470 -10.12 -19.16 -6.61
CA ILE A 470 -9.09 -18.14 -6.38
C ILE A 470 -8.97 -17.21 -7.59
N ARG A 471 -8.89 -17.76 -8.81
CA ARG A 471 -8.79 -16.95 -10.02
C ARG A 471 -10.08 -16.17 -10.30
N GLY A 472 -11.25 -16.77 -10.11
CA GLY A 472 -12.52 -16.08 -10.24
C GLY A 472 -12.66 -14.87 -9.30
N ASP A 473 -12.24 -15.00 -8.04
CA ASP A 473 -12.20 -13.88 -7.09
C ASP A 473 -11.18 -12.81 -7.51
N LEU A 474 -10.00 -13.22 -7.99
CA LEU A 474 -8.99 -12.29 -8.51
C LEU A 474 -9.49 -11.50 -9.73
N VAL A 475 -10.19 -12.14 -10.66
CA VAL A 475 -10.80 -11.49 -11.83
C VAL A 475 -11.81 -10.43 -11.40
N LYS A 476 -12.67 -10.72 -10.41
CA LYS A 476 -13.60 -9.73 -9.85
C LYS A 476 -12.86 -8.53 -9.24
N LYS A 477 -11.78 -8.80 -8.49
CA LYS A 477 -10.94 -7.76 -7.87
C LYS A 477 -10.21 -6.92 -8.91
N TYR A 478 -9.76 -7.52 -10.01
CA TYR A 478 -9.19 -6.80 -11.14
C TYR A 478 -10.21 -5.92 -11.87
N GLY A 479 -11.47 -6.36 -11.99
CA GLY A 479 -12.55 -5.50 -12.48
C GLY A 479 -12.75 -4.27 -11.61
N PHE A 480 -12.86 -4.47 -10.30
CA PHE A 480 -12.94 -3.35 -9.36
C PHE A 480 -11.71 -2.42 -9.45
N LEU A 481 -10.50 -2.97 -9.51
CA LEU A 481 -9.27 -2.17 -9.63
C LEU A 481 -9.26 -1.36 -10.93
N HIS A 482 -9.63 -1.98 -12.05
CA HIS A 482 -9.70 -1.34 -13.35
C HIS A 482 -10.68 -0.16 -13.32
N ASP A 483 -11.87 -0.35 -12.76
CA ASP A 483 -12.87 0.71 -12.60
C ASP A 483 -12.35 1.86 -11.71
N GLN A 484 -11.66 1.55 -10.62
CA GLN A 484 -11.06 2.55 -9.74
C GLN A 484 -9.96 3.34 -10.45
N MET A 485 -9.11 2.67 -11.21
CA MET A 485 -8.05 3.30 -12.00
C MET A 485 -8.62 4.18 -13.10
N ARG A 486 -9.66 3.72 -13.79
CA ARG A 486 -10.40 4.52 -14.78
C ARG A 486 -11.00 5.77 -14.14
N ALA A 487 -11.61 5.65 -12.97
CA ALA A 487 -12.16 6.80 -12.23
C ALA A 487 -11.09 7.81 -11.83
N MET A 488 -9.92 7.35 -11.35
CA MET A 488 -8.76 8.21 -11.06
C MET A 488 -8.21 8.87 -12.34
N ARG A 489 -8.31 8.21 -13.49
CA ARG A 489 -7.93 8.75 -14.81
C ARG A 489 -9.03 9.60 -15.46
N GLY A 490 -10.01 10.09 -14.70
CA GLY A 490 -11.09 10.94 -15.21
C GLY A 490 -12.01 10.25 -16.21
N GLY A 491 -12.15 8.92 -16.12
CA GLY A 491 -12.99 8.12 -17.01
C GLY A 491 -12.27 7.58 -18.24
N LYS A 492 -10.98 7.89 -18.43
CA LYS A 492 -10.18 7.42 -19.57
C LYS A 492 -10.16 5.89 -19.64
N ASP A 493 -10.69 5.37 -20.73
CA ASP A 493 -10.53 3.97 -21.12
C ASP A 493 -9.08 3.70 -21.56
N GLY A 494 -8.66 2.45 -21.46
CA GLY A 494 -7.35 1.98 -21.87
C GLY A 494 -6.73 1.00 -20.88
N PRO A 495 -5.54 0.47 -21.21
CA PRO A 495 -4.84 -0.41 -20.29
C PRO A 495 -4.47 0.31 -18.98
N VAL A 496 -4.50 -0.43 -17.88
CA VAL A 496 -4.09 0.01 -16.52
C VAL A 496 -2.97 -0.89 -16.00
N VAL A 497 -2.11 -0.34 -15.16
CA VAL A 497 -0.98 -1.07 -14.57
C VAL A 497 -1.20 -1.28 -13.08
N GLU A 498 -1.12 -2.53 -12.64
CA GLU A 498 -1.08 -2.94 -11.24
C GLU A 498 0.36 -3.30 -10.87
N HIS A 499 0.99 -2.48 -10.02
CA HIS A 499 2.36 -2.71 -9.56
C HIS A 499 2.38 -3.71 -8.40
N LEU A 500 2.93 -4.89 -8.65
CA LEU A 500 3.06 -5.94 -7.65
C LEU A 500 4.48 -5.96 -7.06
N PHE A 501 4.58 -5.77 -5.75
CA PHE A 501 5.83 -5.76 -4.98
C PHE A 501 6.11 -7.12 -4.31
N THR A 502 5.45 -8.17 -4.78
CA THR A 502 5.52 -9.51 -4.18
C THR A 502 6.75 -10.22 -4.67
N SER A 503 7.47 -10.90 -3.77
CA SER A 503 8.70 -11.59 -4.17
C SER A 503 8.37 -12.86 -4.95
N PHE A 504 9.08 -13.09 -6.05
CA PHE A 504 9.01 -14.31 -6.83
C PHE A 504 10.22 -15.20 -6.51
N HIS A 505 10.05 -16.12 -5.57
CA HIS A 505 11.12 -17.04 -5.12
C HIS A 505 11.27 -18.24 -6.05
N SER A 506 12.34 -19.03 -5.84
CA SER A 506 12.46 -20.34 -6.48
C SER A 506 11.38 -21.31 -6.00
N GLY A 507 10.93 -22.21 -6.88
CA GLY A 507 10.01 -23.30 -6.49
C GLY A 507 10.59 -24.23 -5.40
N ALA A 508 11.90 -24.21 -5.17
CA ALA A 508 12.53 -24.92 -4.06
C ALA A 508 12.06 -24.38 -2.68
N PHE A 509 11.75 -23.08 -2.58
CA PHE A 509 11.19 -22.51 -1.34
C PHE A 509 9.77 -23.00 -1.05
N ASP A 510 9.00 -23.39 -2.07
CA ASP A 510 7.65 -23.93 -1.88
C ASP A 510 7.68 -25.43 -1.52
N SER A 511 8.69 -26.16 -2.00
CA SER A 511 8.76 -27.62 -1.93
C SER A 511 9.61 -28.17 -0.77
N VAL A 512 10.62 -27.44 -0.29
CA VAL A 512 11.52 -27.93 0.77
C VAL A 512 10.97 -27.57 2.16
N PRO A 513 10.48 -28.55 2.95
CA PRO A 513 9.85 -28.31 4.26
C PRO A 513 10.80 -27.72 5.31
N LEU A 514 12.11 -27.89 5.09
CA LEU A 514 13.18 -27.49 6.00
C LEU A 514 13.71 -26.06 5.75
N ILE A 515 13.43 -25.48 4.58
CA ILE A 515 14.05 -24.21 4.14
C ILE A 515 12.99 -23.13 3.87
N GLY A 516 11.78 -23.52 3.47
CA GLY A 516 10.68 -22.60 3.21
C GLY A 516 9.75 -22.42 4.42
N ASP A 517 9.35 -21.17 4.68
CA ASP A 517 8.12 -20.92 5.42
C ASP A 517 6.96 -21.43 4.54
N ARG A 518 6.51 -22.68 4.75
CA ARG A 518 5.39 -23.30 4.01
C ARG A 518 4.13 -22.42 3.96
N ASN A 519 4.04 -21.44 4.85
CA ASN A 519 2.96 -20.47 4.92
C ASN A 519 3.16 -19.26 4.00
N ASN A 520 4.37 -19.01 3.51
CA ASN A 520 4.68 -17.83 2.70
C ASN A 520 4.54 -18.13 1.20
N ARG A 521 3.32 -18.49 0.75
CA ARG A 521 2.97 -18.79 -0.66
C ARG A 521 3.02 -17.57 -1.59
N GLN A 522 4.03 -16.71 -1.50
CA GLN A 522 4.16 -15.48 -2.29
C GLN A 522 4.30 -15.77 -3.79
N ARG A 523 5.11 -16.78 -4.14
CA ARG A 523 5.25 -17.25 -5.53
C ARG A 523 3.90 -17.65 -6.10
N ALA A 524 3.18 -18.56 -5.44
CA ALA A 524 1.86 -18.99 -5.89
C ALA A 524 0.88 -17.80 -6.02
N SER A 525 0.93 -16.81 -5.12
CA SER A 525 0.09 -15.60 -5.21
C SER A 525 0.37 -14.80 -6.46
N ALA A 526 1.65 -14.58 -6.77
CA ALA A 526 2.03 -13.93 -8.02
C ALA A 526 1.55 -14.73 -9.25
N LEU A 527 1.66 -16.07 -9.24
CA LEU A 527 1.20 -16.91 -10.35
C LEU A 527 -0.30 -16.86 -10.59
N TYR A 528 -1.12 -16.92 -9.54
CA TYR A 528 -2.58 -16.79 -9.70
C TYR A 528 -2.95 -15.39 -10.17
N MET A 529 -2.22 -14.35 -9.74
CA MET A 529 -2.41 -12.98 -10.22
C MET A 529 -2.11 -12.86 -11.72
N MET A 530 -1.00 -13.43 -12.20
CA MET A 530 -0.68 -13.46 -13.64
C MET A 530 -1.76 -14.20 -14.45
N GLN A 531 -2.19 -15.38 -13.99
CA GLN A 531 -3.25 -16.13 -14.67
C GLN A 531 -4.59 -15.39 -14.66
N ALA A 532 -4.97 -14.81 -13.52
CA ALA A 532 -6.19 -14.03 -13.41
C ALA A 532 -6.14 -12.74 -14.24
N MET A 533 -4.96 -12.18 -14.49
CA MET A 533 -4.79 -11.05 -15.42
C MET A 533 -5.14 -11.49 -16.85
N HIS A 534 -4.65 -12.65 -17.30
CA HIS A 534 -5.01 -13.21 -18.60
C HIS A 534 -6.51 -13.53 -18.69
N GLU A 535 -7.09 -14.19 -17.67
CA GLU A 535 -8.53 -14.48 -17.62
C GLU A 535 -9.38 -13.19 -17.59
N PHE A 536 -8.96 -12.18 -16.84
CA PHE A 536 -9.61 -10.88 -16.81
C PHE A 536 -9.59 -10.24 -18.20
N ASN A 537 -8.44 -10.18 -18.86
CA ASN A 537 -8.33 -9.56 -20.19
C ASN A 537 -9.07 -10.38 -21.27
N ALA A 538 -9.19 -11.71 -21.12
CA ALA A 538 -9.92 -12.57 -22.04
C ALA A 538 -11.44 -12.61 -21.83
N ARG A 539 -11.96 -12.10 -20.70
CA ARG A 539 -13.36 -12.32 -20.26
C ARG A 539 -14.42 -12.00 -21.31
N TYR A 540 -14.19 -10.98 -22.14
CA TYR A 540 -15.13 -10.58 -23.19
C TYR A 540 -15.14 -11.58 -24.35
N TYR A 541 -13.95 -12.01 -24.80
CA TYR A 541 -13.81 -13.06 -25.81
C TYR A 541 -14.39 -14.38 -25.32
N ASP A 542 -14.07 -14.75 -24.08
CA ASP A 542 -14.51 -16.01 -23.47
C ASP A 542 -16.04 -16.03 -23.31
N ARG A 543 -16.66 -14.90 -22.93
CA ARG A 543 -18.12 -14.78 -22.82
C ARG A 543 -18.84 -14.89 -24.17
N VAL A 544 -18.32 -14.24 -25.21
CA VAL A 544 -18.89 -14.34 -26.56
C VAL A 544 -18.82 -15.79 -27.06
N LYS A 545 -17.69 -16.48 -26.86
CA LYS A 545 -17.54 -17.90 -27.24
C LYS A 545 -18.45 -18.83 -26.44
N GLU A 546 -18.56 -18.61 -25.13
CA GLU A 546 -19.46 -19.39 -24.28
C GLU A 546 -20.92 -19.26 -24.75
N LEU A 547 -21.38 -18.02 -24.95
CA LEU A 547 -22.73 -17.74 -25.43
C LEU A 547 -22.97 -18.29 -26.84
N GLN A 548 -22.00 -18.16 -27.74
CA GLN A 548 -22.09 -18.74 -29.09
C GLN A 548 -22.22 -20.26 -29.02
N ALA A 549 -21.41 -20.94 -28.20
CA ALA A 549 -21.50 -22.38 -28.04
C ALA A 549 -22.82 -22.83 -27.40
N GLN A 550 -23.35 -22.09 -26.42
CA GLN A 550 -24.67 -22.34 -25.83
C GLN A 550 -25.78 -22.16 -26.88
N PHE A 551 -25.72 -21.08 -27.65
CA PHE A 551 -26.66 -20.79 -28.73
C PHE A 551 -26.62 -21.86 -29.83
N ASP A 552 -25.42 -22.29 -30.27
CA ASP A 552 -25.23 -23.32 -31.29
C ASP A 552 -25.72 -24.70 -30.80
N ALA A 553 -25.45 -25.05 -29.54
CA ALA A 553 -25.98 -26.28 -28.94
C ALA A 553 -27.51 -26.24 -28.86
N TYR A 554 -28.07 -25.12 -28.40
CA TYR A 554 -29.51 -24.92 -28.25
C TYR A 554 -30.27 -24.97 -29.59
N THR A 555 -29.70 -24.37 -30.63
CA THR A 555 -30.28 -24.38 -31.98
C THR A 555 -30.14 -25.73 -32.67
N LYS A 556 -29.09 -26.51 -32.36
CA LYS A 556 -28.89 -27.86 -32.89
C LYS A 556 -29.92 -28.86 -32.38
N ASP A 557 -30.35 -28.75 -31.12
CA ASP A 557 -31.32 -29.66 -30.52
C ASP A 557 -32.77 -29.40 -30.99
N GLY A 558 -33.04 -28.20 -31.52
CA GLY A 558 -34.34 -27.80 -32.07
C GLY A 558 -35.49 -27.76 -31.04
N PRO A 559 -36.72 -27.42 -31.44
CA PRO A 559 -37.87 -27.40 -30.53
C PRO A 559 -38.36 -28.80 -30.11
N MET A 560 -37.71 -29.89 -30.54
CA MET A 560 -38.27 -31.26 -30.44
C MET A 560 -38.45 -31.82 -29.01
N MET A 561 -38.00 -31.12 -27.96
CA MET A 561 -38.03 -31.60 -26.57
C MET A 561 -38.61 -30.59 -25.55
N MET A 562 -39.06 -29.40 -25.97
CA MET A 562 -39.60 -28.35 -25.09
C MET A 562 -40.88 -27.74 -25.70
N ASP A 563 -41.70 -27.07 -24.88
CA ASP A 563 -42.81 -26.27 -25.37
C ASP A 563 -42.30 -25.14 -26.28
N ASP A 564 -42.94 -24.91 -27.44
CA ASP A 564 -42.51 -23.93 -28.43
C ASP A 564 -42.33 -22.52 -27.83
N GLY A 565 -43.16 -22.16 -26.84
CA GLY A 565 -43.07 -20.88 -26.14
C GLY A 565 -41.90 -20.79 -25.18
N GLU A 566 -41.56 -21.87 -24.47
CA GLU A 566 -40.34 -21.97 -23.67
C GLU A 566 -39.10 -21.93 -24.54
N TRP A 567 -39.13 -22.64 -25.68
CA TRP A 567 -38.02 -22.67 -26.60
C TRP A 567 -37.71 -21.29 -27.18
N GLN A 568 -38.74 -20.59 -27.66
CA GLN A 568 -38.59 -19.25 -28.22
C GLN A 568 -38.10 -18.23 -27.19
N ARG A 569 -38.53 -18.32 -25.93
CA ARG A 569 -38.06 -17.44 -24.85
C ARG A 569 -36.57 -17.62 -24.59
N GLU A 570 -36.12 -18.86 -24.49
CA GLU A 570 -34.72 -19.18 -24.23
C GLU A 570 -33.82 -18.86 -25.43
N TYR A 571 -34.30 -19.12 -26.66
CA TYR A 571 -33.64 -18.69 -27.89
C TYR A 571 -33.43 -17.17 -27.90
N ASN A 572 -34.50 -16.39 -27.66
CA ASN A 572 -34.41 -14.93 -27.64
C ASN A 572 -33.46 -14.46 -26.54
N ARG A 573 -33.53 -15.04 -25.34
CA ARG A 573 -32.61 -14.73 -24.23
C ARG A 573 -31.15 -14.94 -24.63
N LEU A 574 -30.81 -16.11 -25.17
CA LEU A 574 -29.44 -16.44 -25.59
C LEU A 574 -28.97 -15.57 -26.76
N HIS A 575 -29.85 -15.28 -27.73
CA HIS A 575 -29.55 -14.39 -28.84
C HIS A 575 -29.25 -12.96 -28.36
N ASP A 576 -30.12 -12.39 -27.53
CA ASP A 576 -29.97 -11.04 -26.99
C ASP A 576 -28.71 -10.93 -26.12
N GLU A 577 -28.43 -11.95 -25.28
CA GLU A 577 -27.20 -12.00 -24.48
C GLU A 577 -25.94 -12.08 -25.36
N LEU A 578 -25.98 -12.86 -26.44
CA LEU A 578 -24.87 -13.02 -27.38
C LEU A 578 -24.60 -11.73 -28.15
N GLU A 579 -25.62 -11.09 -28.69
CA GLU A 579 -25.46 -9.81 -29.40
C GLU A 579 -24.99 -8.70 -28.46
N ALA A 580 -25.52 -8.62 -27.23
CA ALA A 580 -25.01 -7.69 -26.22
C ALA A 580 -23.53 -7.95 -25.87
N ALA A 581 -23.11 -9.22 -25.77
CA ALA A 581 -21.72 -9.57 -25.52
C ALA A 581 -20.80 -9.22 -26.71
N LYS A 582 -21.26 -9.41 -27.94
CA LYS A 582 -20.54 -9.00 -29.15
C LYS A 582 -20.42 -7.48 -29.25
N GLU A 583 -21.48 -6.75 -28.93
CA GLU A 583 -21.46 -5.28 -28.88
C GLU A 583 -20.47 -4.79 -27.82
N GLN A 584 -20.49 -5.39 -26.61
CA GLN A 584 -19.49 -5.10 -25.58
C GLN A 584 -18.07 -5.38 -26.08
N LEU A 585 -17.85 -6.51 -26.74
CA LEU A 585 -16.54 -6.83 -27.31
C LEU A 585 -16.11 -5.78 -28.35
N GLN A 586 -17.00 -5.37 -29.25
CA GLN A 586 -16.73 -4.32 -30.23
C GLN A 586 -16.44 -2.95 -29.61
N GLN A 587 -17.02 -2.63 -28.45
CA GLN A 587 -16.70 -1.41 -27.70
C GLN A 587 -15.34 -1.52 -26.97
N GLN A 588 -14.95 -2.74 -26.59
CA GLN A 588 -13.70 -3.02 -25.87
C GLN A 588 -12.48 -3.14 -26.78
N GLU A 589 -12.62 -3.70 -27.98
CA GLU A 589 -11.51 -3.90 -28.93
C GLU A 589 -10.76 -2.60 -29.31
N PRO A 590 -11.44 -1.47 -29.57
CA PRO A 590 -10.76 -0.20 -29.86
C PRO A 590 -10.03 0.36 -28.63
N THR A 591 -10.58 0.14 -27.44
CA THR A 591 -10.08 0.75 -26.20
C THR A 591 -9.01 -0.10 -25.52
N ASN A 592 -8.93 -1.41 -25.81
CA ASN A 592 -7.98 -2.34 -25.20
C ASN A 592 -7.90 -2.14 -23.67
N ASN A 593 -9.04 -2.21 -22.97
CA ASN A 593 -9.13 -2.03 -21.50
C ASN A 593 -8.50 -3.20 -20.73
N PHE A 594 -7.21 -3.43 -20.95
CA PHE A 594 -6.45 -4.47 -20.29
C PHE A 594 -6.02 -4.01 -18.90
N LEU A 595 -5.75 -4.99 -18.06
CA LEU A 595 -4.95 -4.81 -16.87
C LEU A 595 -3.63 -5.53 -17.08
N TYR A 596 -2.53 -4.85 -16.81
CA TYR A 596 -1.20 -5.44 -16.77
C TYR A 596 -0.70 -5.52 -15.34
N VAL A 597 0.00 -6.61 -15.00
CA VAL A 597 0.61 -6.80 -13.68
C VAL A 597 2.11 -6.59 -13.83
N GLN A 598 2.62 -5.48 -13.29
CA GLN A 598 4.06 -5.20 -13.25
C GLN A 598 4.66 -5.77 -11.96
N ASN A 599 5.19 -6.99 -12.01
CA ASN A 599 5.74 -7.67 -10.84
C ASN A 599 7.27 -7.65 -10.83
N ILE A 600 7.84 -6.55 -10.34
CA ILE A 600 9.28 -6.43 -10.07
C ILE A 600 9.50 -6.59 -8.56
N GLY A 601 10.30 -7.58 -8.19
CA GLY A 601 10.55 -7.83 -6.78
C GLY A 601 11.41 -6.73 -6.17
N THR A 602 11.01 -6.22 -5.01
CA THR A 602 11.69 -5.14 -4.27
C THR A 602 12.50 -5.63 -3.07
N ASN A 603 12.76 -6.94 -2.99
CA ASN A 603 13.40 -7.57 -1.83
C ASN A 603 14.52 -8.53 -2.27
N ARG A 604 15.53 -8.67 -1.39
CA ARG A 604 16.75 -9.51 -1.49
C ARG A 604 16.49 -10.99 -1.85
N HIS A 605 15.30 -11.47 -1.53
CA HIS A 605 14.94 -12.87 -1.71
C HIS A 605 14.25 -13.13 -3.05
N THR A 606 13.87 -12.09 -3.79
CA THR A 606 13.23 -12.25 -5.10
C THR A 606 14.25 -12.75 -6.11
N ARG A 607 13.80 -13.50 -7.12
CA ARG A 607 14.62 -13.79 -8.30
C ARG A 607 14.64 -12.57 -9.21
N ASP A 608 15.78 -12.34 -9.84
CA ASP A 608 15.87 -11.42 -10.96
C ASP A 608 14.99 -11.91 -12.12
N LEU A 609 14.36 -10.95 -12.80
CA LEU A 609 13.59 -11.20 -14.01
C LEU A 609 14.53 -11.59 -15.16
N GLY A 610 13.94 -11.85 -16.32
CA GLY A 610 14.68 -12.16 -17.54
C GLY A 610 14.32 -13.52 -18.09
N TYR A 611 14.42 -13.63 -19.41
CA TYR A 611 13.93 -14.75 -20.18
C TYR A 611 14.84 -15.98 -20.08
N GLN A 612 14.27 -17.19 -20.14
CA GLN A 612 15.00 -18.45 -20.19
C GLN A 612 16.10 -18.46 -21.27
N VAL A 613 15.81 -17.91 -22.45
CA VAL A 613 16.74 -17.85 -23.59
C VAL A 613 17.97 -16.98 -23.34
N ASP A 614 17.92 -16.07 -22.37
CA ASP A 614 19.01 -15.17 -22.02
C ASP A 614 19.82 -15.69 -20.82
N ARG A 615 19.42 -16.80 -20.21
CA ARG A 615 20.10 -17.41 -19.07
C ARG A 615 21.15 -18.42 -19.53
N SER A 616 22.26 -18.50 -18.77
CA SER A 616 23.29 -19.51 -18.99
C SER A 616 22.71 -20.92 -18.90
N PHE A 617 23.22 -21.87 -19.70
CA PHE A 617 22.80 -23.28 -19.63
C PHE A 617 22.98 -23.92 -18.24
N LEU A 618 23.86 -23.33 -17.41
CA LEU A 618 24.09 -23.76 -16.02
C LEU A 618 23.06 -23.18 -15.04
N ASP A 619 22.29 -22.18 -15.46
CA ASP A 619 21.23 -21.58 -14.67
C ASP A 619 19.92 -22.35 -14.88
N VAL A 620 19.80 -23.48 -14.18
CA VAL A 620 18.62 -24.38 -14.15
C VAL A 620 17.38 -23.74 -13.48
N THR A 621 17.32 -22.41 -13.42
CA THR A 621 16.33 -21.66 -12.63
C THR A 621 15.28 -20.92 -13.45
N GLY A 622 15.46 -20.80 -14.76
CA GLY A 622 14.46 -20.25 -15.68
C GLY A 622 13.20 -21.11 -15.72
N SER A 623 12.05 -20.45 -15.80
CA SER A 623 10.75 -21.13 -15.90
C SER A 623 9.79 -20.26 -16.70
N VAL A 624 8.80 -20.88 -17.36
CA VAL A 624 7.83 -20.17 -18.20
C VAL A 624 7.11 -19.09 -17.41
N GLU A 625 6.87 -19.33 -16.12
CA GLU A 625 6.24 -18.34 -15.25
C GLU A 625 7.09 -17.09 -15.03
N LEU A 626 8.41 -17.23 -15.01
CA LEU A 626 9.32 -16.10 -14.88
C LEU A 626 9.41 -15.31 -16.19
N ASP A 627 9.37 -16.01 -17.32
CA ASP A 627 9.28 -15.38 -18.65
C ASP A 627 7.99 -14.57 -18.77
N ASP A 628 6.87 -15.13 -18.29
CA ASP A 628 5.55 -14.49 -18.32
C ASP A 628 5.48 -13.26 -17.41
N ILE A 629 6.04 -13.35 -16.20
CA ILE A 629 6.19 -12.19 -15.30
C ILE A 629 7.08 -11.10 -15.94
N THR A 630 8.18 -11.50 -16.58
CA THR A 630 9.10 -10.58 -17.26
C THR A 630 8.39 -9.89 -18.43
N LEU A 631 7.73 -10.66 -19.28
CA LEU A 631 6.99 -10.16 -20.43
C LEU A 631 5.87 -9.20 -20.01
N SER A 632 5.04 -9.57 -19.03
CA SER A 632 3.98 -8.69 -18.55
C SER A 632 4.50 -7.41 -17.91
N THR A 633 5.62 -7.48 -17.19
CA THR A 633 6.32 -6.31 -16.64
C THR A 633 6.79 -5.37 -17.74
N GLU A 634 7.33 -5.90 -18.83
CA GLU A 634 7.78 -5.11 -19.98
C GLU A 634 6.62 -4.51 -20.75
N MET A 635 5.54 -5.26 -20.99
CA MET A 635 4.29 -4.76 -21.58
C MET A 635 3.73 -3.59 -20.77
N ALA A 636 3.70 -3.71 -19.43
CA ALA A 636 3.22 -2.67 -18.53
C ALA A 636 4.04 -1.38 -18.64
N MET A 637 5.38 -1.48 -18.59
CA MET A 637 6.24 -0.29 -18.67
C MET A 637 6.27 0.34 -20.06
N LEU A 638 6.21 -0.46 -21.13
CA LEU A 638 6.08 0.07 -22.49
C LEU A 638 4.76 0.82 -22.67
N HIS A 639 3.66 0.28 -22.13
CA HIS A 639 2.37 0.97 -22.09
C HIS A 639 2.45 2.29 -21.30
N ALA A 640 3.03 2.27 -20.11
CA ALA A 640 3.22 3.47 -19.31
C ALA A 640 4.05 4.54 -20.05
N LEU A 641 5.07 4.13 -20.80
CA LEU A 641 5.84 5.02 -21.65
C LEU A 641 5.01 5.57 -22.82
N GLN A 642 4.23 4.77 -23.54
CA GLN A 642 3.41 5.31 -24.64
C GLN A 642 2.41 6.36 -24.15
N GLU A 643 1.67 6.04 -23.10
CA GLU A 643 0.52 6.85 -22.69
C GLU A 643 0.92 8.14 -21.98
N ASN A 644 1.95 8.10 -21.15
CA ASN A 644 2.18 9.14 -20.15
C ASN A 644 3.59 9.72 -20.16
N SER A 645 4.47 9.24 -21.04
CA SER A 645 5.84 9.75 -21.09
C SER A 645 5.96 11.05 -21.89
N VAL A 646 6.99 11.80 -21.53
CA VAL A 646 7.52 12.88 -22.35
C VAL A 646 8.81 12.38 -23.00
N LEU A 647 8.67 11.51 -23.99
CA LEU A 647 9.79 11.03 -24.82
C LEU A 647 9.92 11.90 -26.07
N SER A 648 11.11 11.93 -26.65
CA SER A 648 11.32 12.53 -27.96
C SER A 648 10.46 11.87 -29.05
N PRO A 649 10.03 12.58 -30.10
CA PRO A 649 9.12 12.05 -31.12
C PRO A 649 9.56 10.71 -31.73
N GLU A 650 10.86 10.55 -32.03
CA GLU A 650 11.37 9.32 -32.65
C GLU A 650 11.25 8.11 -31.71
N ILE A 651 11.67 8.29 -30.45
CA ILE A 651 11.59 7.22 -29.44
C ILE A 651 10.12 6.93 -29.12
N LYS A 652 9.28 7.96 -29.02
CA LYS A 652 7.85 7.81 -28.77
C LYS A 652 7.18 7.00 -29.86
N GLN A 653 7.52 7.24 -31.13
CA GLN A 653 7.01 6.44 -32.24
C GLN A 653 7.48 4.98 -32.15
N GLN A 654 8.75 4.74 -31.82
CA GLN A 654 9.24 3.37 -31.64
C GLN A 654 8.51 2.64 -30.50
N VAL A 655 8.25 3.33 -29.38
CA VAL A 655 7.46 2.80 -28.25
C VAL A 655 6.03 2.51 -28.69
N ALA A 656 5.40 3.40 -29.47
CA ALA A 656 4.07 3.17 -30.02
C ALA A 656 4.02 1.97 -30.98
N ASP A 657 5.04 1.80 -31.83
CA ASP A 657 5.13 0.69 -32.78
C ASP A 657 5.28 -0.66 -32.05
N ILE A 658 6.17 -0.75 -31.05
CA ILE A 658 6.32 -1.98 -30.26
C ILE A 658 5.06 -2.27 -29.43
N ASN A 659 4.40 -1.25 -28.87
CA ASN A 659 3.14 -1.47 -28.16
C ASN A 659 2.01 -1.91 -29.07
N LYS A 660 1.96 -1.44 -30.33
CA LYS A 660 1.03 -1.98 -31.31
C LYS A 660 1.26 -3.48 -31.53
N ALA A 661 2.52 -3.91 -31.62
CA ALA A 661 2.86 -5.33 -31.70
C ALA A 661 2.49 -6.10 -30.43
N VAL A 662 2.71 -5.52 -29.24
CA VAL A 662 2.26 -6.06 -27.95
C VAL A 662 0.76 -6.31 -27.96
N LEU A 663 -0.05 -5.30 -28.31
CA LEU A 663 -1.51 -5.40 -28.34
C LEU A 663 -1.98 -6.46 -29.34
N GLN A 664 -1.37 -6.51 -30.53
CA GLN A 664 -1.70 -7.50 -31.57
C GLN A 664 -1.40 -8.94 -31.11
N ALA A 665 -0.18 -9.19 -30.63
CA ALA A 665 0.22 -10.52 -30.17
C ALA A 665 -0.59 -10.98 -28.96
N TYR A 666 -0.85 -10.07 -28.02
CA TYR A 666 -1.63 -10.38 -26.83
C TYR A 666 -3.11 -10.63 -27.16
N ASN A 667 -3.73 -9.84 -28.04
CA ASN A 667 -5.09 -10.11 -28.53
C ASN A 667 -5.18 -11.46 -29.26
N ALA A 668 -4.19 -11.81 -30.09
CA ALA A 668 -4.14 -13.12 -30.73
C ALA A 668 -4.11 -14.26 -29.69
N PHE A 669 -3.32 -14.11 -28.61
CA PHE A 669 -3.32 -15.05 -27.49
C PHE A 669 -4.69 -15.11 -26.76
N LEU A 670 -5.29 -13.96 -26.44
CA LEU A 670 -6.57 -13.88 -25.73
C LEU A 670 -7.75 -14.37 -26.58
N THR A 671 -7.65 -14.36 -27.90
CA THR A 671 -8.71 -14.84 -28.81
C THR A 671 -8.64 -16.34 -29.08
N LYS A 672 -7.63 -17.07 -28.59
CA LYS A 672 -7.61 -18.55 -28.63
C LYS A 672 -8.75 -19.16 -27.81
N ASP A 673 -9.17 -20.39 -28.14
CA ASP A 673 -10.14 -21.12 -27.30
C ASP A 673 -9.53 -21.35 -25.91
N PRO A 674 -10.26 -21.14 -24.80
CA PRO A 674 -9.73 -21.38 -23.46
C PRO A 674 -9.13 -22.78 -23.23
N LYS A 675 -9.54 -23.79 -24.00
CA LYS A 675 -8.98 -25.16 -23.95
C LYS A 675 -7.63 -25.29 -24.64
N ASP A 676 -7.41 -24.48 -25.68
CA ASP A 676 -6.19 -24.47 -26.50
C ASP A 676 -5.23 -23.34 -26.12
N ARG A 677 -5.70 -22.36 -25.34
CA ARG A 677 -4.90 -21.24 -24.84
C ARG A 677 -3.91 -21.73 -23.80
N GLU A 678 -2.64 -21.40 -24.01
CA GLU A 678 -1.58 -21.70 -23.07
C GLU A 678 -1.84 -20.98 -21.73
N LYS A 679 -1.43 -21.62 -20.63
CA LYS A 679 -1.63 -21.06 -19.28
C LYS A 679 -0.92 -19.71 -19.07
N TYR A 680 0.17 -19.50 -19.79
CA TYR A 680 1.05 -18.33 -19.70
C TYR A 680 1.27 -17.80 -21.11
N PHE A 681 1.18 -16.49 -21.29
CA PHE A 681 1.36 -15.85 -22.59
C PHE A 681 2.78 -16.08 -23.12
N ALA A 682 3.80 -16.02 -22.26
CA ALA A 682 5.18 -16.27 -22.67
C ALA A 682 5.47 -17.69 -23.20
N ALA A 683 4.54 -18.65 -23.04
CA ALA A 683 4.65 -19.98 -23.64
C ALA A 683 3.93 -20.13 -24.98
N SER A 684 3.11 -19.15 -25.39
CA SER A 684 2.43 -19.20 -26.67
C SER A 684 3.38 -18.78 -27.80
N ASP A 685 3.09 -19.20 -29.03
CA ASP A 685 3.86 -18.79 -30.22
C ASP A 685 3.90 -17.26 -30.36
N GLU A 686 2.79 -16.59 -30.06
CA GLU A 686 2.68 -15.12 -30.08
C GLU A 686 3.55 -14.46 -29.00
N GLY A 687 3.57 -15.03 -27.78
CA GLY A 687 4.42 -14.53 -26.70
C GLY A 687 5.91 -14.71 -27.00
N LEU A 688 6.31 -15.84 -27.57
CA LEU A 688 7.69 -16.10 -27.98
C LEU A 688 8.15 -15.15 -29.08
N ALA A 689 7.30 -14.89 -30.08
CA ALA A 689 7.56 -13.90 -31.13
C ALA A 689 7.70 -12.49 -30.54
N LEU A 690 6.78 -12.09 -29.65
CA LEU A 690 6.83 -10.78 -29.01
C LEU A 690 8.08 -10.58 -28.15
N ILE A 691 8.52 -11.61 -27.41
CA ILE A 691 9.78 -11.56 -26.66
C ILE A 691 10.97 -11.25 -27.60
N TYR A 692 10.99 -11.86 -28.78
CA TYR A 692 12.01 -11.58 -29.79
C TYR A 692 11.94 -10.12 -30.28
N ASP A 693 10.74 -9.60 -30.56
CA ASP A 693 10.53 -8.23 -31.01
C ASP A 693 10.94 -7.20 -29.94
N ILE A 694 10.55 -7.41 -28.68
CA ILE A 694 10.94 -6.53 -27.57
C ILE A 694 12.46 -6.53 -27.39
N ARG A 695 13.15 -7.68 -27.55
CA ARG A 695 14.62 -7.73 -27.48
C ARG A 695 15.27 -6.90 -28.60
N ASN A 696 14.73 -6.93 -29.80
CA ASN A 696 15.24 -6.12 -30.92
C ASN A 696 14.96 -4.64 -30.70
N PHE A 697 13.75 -4.30 -30.27
CA PHE A 697 13.36 -2.95 -29.87
C PHE A 697 14.31 -2.39 -28.80
N LYS A 698 14.58 -3.13 -27.73
CA LYS A 698 15.49 -2.70 -26.65
C LYS A 698 16.91 -2.40 -27.13
N LYS A 699 17.45 -3.21 -28.05
CA LYS A 699 18.77 -2.95 -28.66
C LYS A 699 18.79 -1.64 -29.44
N GLN A 700 17.73 -1.38 -30.21
CA GLN A 700 17.59 -0.15 -30.97
C GLN A 700 17.40 1.05 -30.04
N LEU A 701 16.52 0.93 -29.04
CA LEU A 701 16.28 1.94 -28.02
C LEU A 701 17.57 2.31 -27.26
N ALA A 702 18.39 1.33 -26.88
CA ALA A 702 19.67 1.57 -26.21
C ALA A 702 20.63 2.40 -27.07
N LYS A 703 20.66 2.14 -28.38
CA LYS A 703 21.47 2.90 -29.35
C LYS A 703 20.95 4.34 -29.45
N ASP A 704 19.65 4.53 -29.60
CA ASP A 704 19.07 5.86 -29.82
C ASP A 704 19.18 6.74 -28.56
N LEU A 705 18.99 6.15 -27.37
CA LEU A 705 19.21 6.84 -26.10
C LEU A 705 20.68 7.18 -25.83
N SER A 706 21.64 6.52 -26.48
CA SER A 706 23.06 6.86 -26.35
C SER A 706 23.50 8.04 -27.21
N GLN A 707 22.70 8.40 -28.22
CA GLN A 707 23.04 9.45 -29.19
C GLN A 707 22.45 10.81 -28.85
N LYS A 708 21.55 10.88 -27.85
CA LYS A 708 20.84 12.11 -27.49
C LYS A 708 21.42 12.77 -26.25
N ASN A 709 21.99 13.95 -26.44
CA ASN A 709 22.18 14.94 -25.38
C ASN A 709 21.01 15.93 -25.44
N GLU A 710 19.87 15.55 -24.87
CA GLU A 710 18.79 16.51 -24.65
C GLU A 710 19.05 17.25 -23.33
N GLU A 711 19.32 18.56 -23.42
CA GLU A 711 19.42 19.47 -22.26
C GLU A 711 18.04 19.75 -21.68
N THR A 712 17.27 18.71 -21.34
CA THR A 712 16.00 18.87 -20.66
C THR A 712 16.19 18.86 -19.16
N GLU A 713 15.66 19.90 -18.50
CA GLU A 713 15.57 19.97 -17.06
C GLU A 713 14.16 19.67 -16.57
N ASP A 714 13.31 18.99 -17.32
CA ASP A 714 11.93 18.67 -16.91
C ASP A 714 11.84 17.29 -16.25
N LEU A 715 11.38 17.21 -14.99
CA LEU A 715 11.41 15.97 -14.21
C LEU A 715 10.58 14.82 -14.83
N PRO A 716 9.35 15.06 -15.37
CA PRO A 716 8.61 14.05 -16.14
C PRO A 716 9.39 13.49 -17.34
N THR A 717 10.05 14.36 -18.11
CA THR A 717 10.91 13.98 -19.23
C THR A 717 12.11 13.14 -18.77
N LEU A 718 12.79 13.59 -17.71
CA LEU A 718 13.94 12.89 -17.13
C LEU A 718 13.57 11.50 -16.60
N ALA A 719 12.44 11.39 -15.89
CA ALA A 719 11.94 10.11 -15.38
C ALA A 719 11.55 9.14 -16.51
N SER A 720 10.92 9.66 -17.57
CA SER A 720 10.56 8.89 -18.77
C SER A 720 11.79 8.33 -19.47
N ASN A 721 12.79 9.17 -19.72
CA ASN A 721 14.07 8.78 -20.33
C ASN A 721 14.85 7.79 -19.45
N ALA A 722 14.84 7.98 -18.12
CA ALA A 722 15.44 7.06 -17.18
C ALA A 722 14.75 5.68 -17.23
N LEU A 723 13.43 5.62 -17.21
CA LEU A 723 12.69 4.35 -17.33
C LEU A 723 12.96 3.67 -18.67
N ALA A 724 12.91 4.41 -19.78
CA ALA A 724 13.23 3.89 -21.11
C ALA A 724 14.64 3.29 -21.16
N ARG A 725 15.62 3.95 -20.53
CA ARG A 725 17.00 3.43 -20.41
C ARG A 725 17.07 2.16 -19.55
N MET A 726 16.34 2.09 -18.44
CA MET A 726 16.27 0.88 -17.61
C MET A 726 15.65 -0.30 -18.35
N ILE A 727 14.69 -0.05 -19.25
CA ILE A 727 14.10 -1.06 -20.14
C ILE A 727 15.12 -1.51 -21.17
N ALA A 728 15.75 -0.55 -21.87
CA ALA A 728 16.70 -0.82 -22.94
C ALA A 728 17.93 -1.61 -22.47
N THR A 729 18.35 -1.40 -21.23
CA THR A 729 19.53 -2.02 -20.62
C THR A 729 19.20 -3.20 -19.69
N ASN A 730 17.93 -3.64 -19.65
CA ASN A 730 17.45 -4.70 -18.77
C ASN A 730 17.75 -4.49 -17.26
N GLN A 731 18.02 -3.26 -16.82
CA GLN A 731 18.30 -2.99 -15.41
C GLN A 731 17.08 -3.23 -14.51
N HIS A 732 15.86 -3.15 -15.05
CA HIS A 732 14.64 -3.54 -14.35
C HIS A 732 14.56 -5.06 -14.07
N TRP A 733 15.38 -5.89 -14.72
CA TRP A 733 15.46 -7.32 -14.39
C TRP A 733 16.15 -7.57 -13.06
N ASP A 734 17.11 -6.71 -12.72
CA ASP A 734 17.87 -6.79 -11.50
C ASP A 734 17.05 -6.29 -10.32
N SER A 735 16.82 -7.18 -9.36
CA SER A 735 16.06 -6.90 -8.15
C SER A 735 16.62 -5.74 -7.32
N ARG A 736 17.90 -5.40 -7.46
CA ARG A 736 18.53 -4.22 -6.83
C ARG A 736 17.91 -2.91 -7.32
N TYR A 737 17.41 -2.87 -8.54
CA TYR A 737 16.82 -1.68 -9.15
C TYR A 737 15.29 -1.75 -9.23
N GLY A 738 14.67 -2.80 -8.67
CA GLY A 738 13.22 -3.00 -8.75
C GLY A 738 12.40 -1.86 -8.14
N GLN A 739 12.85 -1.32 -7.00
CA GLN A 739 12.21 -0.15 -6.37
C GLN A 739 12.31 1.09 -7.25
N LEU A 740 13.49 1.34 -7.84
CA LEU A 740 13.72 2.47 -8.74
C LEU A 740 12.84 2.37 -9.99
N ALA A 741 12.82 1.21 -10.65
CA ALA A 741 12.01 0.98 -11.84
C ALA A 741 10.52 1.19 -11.56
N GLN A 742 10.01 0.64 -10.44
CA GLN A 742 8.61 0.82 -10.06
C GLN A 742 8.29 2.25 -9.64
N THR A 743 9.17 2.93 -8.89
CA THR A 743 8.98 4.35 -8.56
C THR A 743 8.89 5.20 -9.83
N LEU A 744 9.76 4.97 -10.82
CA LEU A 744 9.73 5.72 -12.07
C LEU A 744 8.48 5.41 -12.90
N SER A 745 8.08 4.13 -12.99
CA SER A 745 6.83 3.71 -13.66
C SER A 745 5.60 4.36 -13.02
N MET A 746 5.48 4.29 -11.69
CA MET A 746 4.40 4.94 -10.95
C MET A 746 4.39 6.46 -11.10
N TYR A 747 5.58 7.07 -11.17
CA TYR A 747 5.72 8.53 -11.28
C TYR A 747 5.22 9.07 -12.63
N ILE A 748 5.47 8.35 -13.72
CA ILE A 748 5.01 8.78 -15.05
C ILE A 748 3.52 8.51 -15.26
N GLU A 749 2.93 7.54 -14.58
CA GLU A 749 1.48 7.27 -14.69
C GLU A 749 0.63 8.37 -14.04
N TYR A 750 -0.52 8.70 -14.65
CA TYR A 750 -1.50 9.63 -14.07
C TYR A 750 -2.15 9.08 -12.80
N ALA A 751 -2.43 7.78 -12.81
CA ALA A 751 -2.92 7.03 -11.66
C ALA A 751 -2.21 5.70 -11.65
N SER A 752 -1.73 5.28 -10.48
CA SER A 752 -1.02 4.02 -10.28
C SER A 752 -1.63 3.23 -9.12
N THR A 753 -1.66 1.91 -9.21
CA THR A 753 -2.00 1.04 -8.09
C THR A 753 -0.83 0.17 -7.70
N GLY A 754 -0.57 0.04 -6.40
CA GLY A 754 0.57 -0.70 -5.88
C GLY A 754 0.19 -1.63 -4.73
N GLY A 755 0.81 -2.81 -4.69
CA GLY A 755 0.41 -3.84 -3.74
C GLY A 755 1.48 -4.86 -3.37
N CYS A 756 1.43 -5.34 -2.11
CA CYS A 756 2.22 -6.48 -1.66
C CYS A 756 1.33 -7.43 -0.84
N LYS A 757 1.59 -8.75 -0.90
CA LYS A 757 0.87 -9.75 -0.10
C LYS A 757 1.00 -9.57 1.41
N SER A 758 2.22 -9.38 1.91
CA SER A 758 2.50 -9.45 3.34
C SER A 758 3.24 -8.23 3.89
N GLY A 759 3.60 -7.27 3.03
CA GLY A 759 4.50 -6.18 3.40
C GLY A 759 3.99 -4.82 2.97
N ASN A 760 3.23 -4.15 3.85
CA ASN A 760 2.93 -2.73 3.67
C ASN A 760 4.20 -1.90 3.58
N GLU A 761 5.31 -2.39 4.16
CA GLU A 761 6.61 -1.73 4.06
C GLU A 761 7.12 -1.58 2.62
N ARG A 762 6.86 -2.54 1.73
CA ARG A 762 7.42 -2.50 0.36
C ARG A 762 6.66 -1.49 -0.49
N ASN A 763 5.33 -1.52 -0.37
CA ASN A 763 4.47 -0.50 -0.95
C ASN A 763 4.86 0.87 -0.41
N GLN A 764 4.98 1.00 0.92
CA GLN A 764 5.41 2.24 1.56
C GLN A 764 6.74 2.74 0.99
N ASP A 765 7.73 1.87 0.79
CA ASP A 765 9.06 2.27 0.32
C ASP A 765 9.04 2.86 -1.10
N VAL A 766 8.27 2.25 -2.02
CA VAL A 766 8.05 2.78 -3.37
C VAL A 766 7.21 4.05 -3.32
N MET A 767 6.14 4.08 -2.53
CA MET A 767 5.25 5.24 -2.38
C MET A 767 5.94 6.47 -1.78
N LEU A 768 6.87 6.31 -0.85
CA LEU A 768 7.63 7.42 -0.28
C LEU A 768 8.58 8.05 -1.30
N ARG A 769 9.18 7.24 -2.18
CA ARG A 769 10.01 7.74 -3.29
C ARG A 769 9.15 8.46 -4.34
N PHE A 770 8.02 7.87 -4.70
CA PHE A 770 7.03 8.49 -5.59
C PHE A 770 6.56 9.85 -5.06
N ALA A 771 6.13 9.91 -3.79
CA ALA A 771 5.67 11.14 -3.15
C ALA A 771 6.78 12.20 -3.08
N LEU A 772 8.03 11.80 -2.84
CA LEU A 772 9.18 12.70 -2.87
C LEU A 772 9.43 13.28 -4.27
N LEU A 773 9.42 12.44 -5.31
CA LEU A 773 9.60 12.92 -6.69
C LEU A 773 8.50 13.89 -7.10
N LYS A 774 7.23 13.59 -6.76
CA LYS A 774 6.11 14.52 -7.00
C LYS A 774 6.30 15.84 -6.25
N SER A 775 6.71 15.81 -4.97
CA SER A 775 7.00 17.02 -4.20
C SER A 775 8.14 17.87 -4.78
N ILE A 776 9.18 17.23 -5.32
CA ILE A 776 10.29 17.93 -5.98
C ILE A 776 9.79 18.59 -7.26
N ASP A 777 9.03 17.85 -8.08
CA ASP A 777 8.44 18.34 -9.33
C ASP A 777 7.61 19.61 -9.11
N GLU A 778 6.63 19.57 -8.21
CA GLU A 778 5.75 20.71 -7.91
C GLU A 778 6.57 21.92 -7.44
N ARG A 779 7.55 21.71 -6.54
CA ARG A 779 8.42 22.79 -6.06
C ARG A 779 9.27 23.43 -7.14
N VAL A 780 9.74 22.63 -8.10
CA VAL A 780 10.48 23.14 -9.26
C VAL A 780 9.54 23.91 -10.17
N GLN A 781 8.34 23.40 -10.46
CA GLN A 781 7.35 24.06 -11.30
C GLN A 781 6.92 25.43 -10.74
N HIS A 782 6.67 25.53 -9.44
CA HIS A 782 6.20 26.77 -8.80
C HIS A 782 7.29 27.67 -8.24
N GLY A 783 8.54 27.18 -8.16
CA GLY A 783 9.59 27.85 -7.40
C GLY A 783 10.98 27.83 -8.01
N GLY A 784 11.18 27.06 -9.07
CA GLY A 784 12.48 26.82 -9.69
C GLY A 784 13.41 25.94 -8.85
N ARG A 785 14.45 25.41 -9.49
CA ARG A 785 15.44 24.52 -8.87
C ARG A 785 16.20 25.17 -7.71
N ALA A 786 16.33 26.49 -7.69
CA ALA A 786 17.02 27.22 -6.62
C ALA A 786 16.41 27.01 -5.21
N LYS A 787 15.17 26.51 -5.11
CA LYS A 787 14.53 26.17 -3.83
C LYS A 787 14.85 24.76 -3.33
N LEU A 788 15.44 23.91 -4.17
CA LEU A 788 15.79 22.54 -3.80
C LEU A 788 16.90 22.52 -2.75
N LYS A 789 16.82 21.56 -1.83
CA LYS A 789 17.91 21.28 -0.90
C LYS A 789 18.97 20.44 -1.60
N ALA A 790 20.19 20.46 -1.08
CA ALA A 790 21.33 19.74 -1.67
C ALA A 790 21.07 18.26 -1.97
N HIS A 791 20.27 17.56 -1.16
CA HIS A 791 19.93 16.16 -1.40
C HIS A 791 18.89 15.97 -2.50
N GLU A 792 18.00 16.95 -2.73
CA GLU A 792 17.00 16.93 -3.80
C GLU A 792 17.64 17.32 -5.12
N GLU A 793 18.54 18.31 -5.09
CA GLU A 793 19.38 18.65 -6.23
C GLU A 793 20.29 17.47 -6.64
N ALA A 794 20.75 16.67 -5.68
CA ALA A 794 21.47 15.43 -5.99
C ALA A 794 20.59 14.43 -6.75
N ILE A 795 19.32 14.27 -6.36
CA ILE A 795 18.35 13.43 -7.10
C ILE A 795 18.20 13.95 -8.52
N TYR A 796 17.97 15.26 -8.67
CA TYR A 796 17.83 15.89 -9.98
C TYR A 796 19.05 15.64 -10.86
N SER A 797 20.24 15.95 -10.33
CA SER A 797 21.50 15.79 -11.05
C SER A 797 21.77 14.35 -11.45
N GLN A 798 21.55 13.37 -10.55
CA GLN A 798 21.74 11.97 -10.89
C GLN A 798 20.70 11.45 -11.87
N LEU A 799 19.45 11.92 -11.79
CA LEU A 799 18.41 11.55 -12.74
C LEU A 799 18.72 12.13 -14.12
N THR A 800 19.16 13.39 -14.21
CA THR A 800 19.64 14.00 -15.45
C THR A 800 20.83 13.24 -16.04
N GLN A 801 21.85 12.93 -15.24
CA GLN A 801 23.02 12.18 -15.71
C GLN A 801 22.64 10.80 -16.25
N TYR A 802 21.75 10.09 -15.54
CA TYR A 802 21.31 8.77 -15.94
C TYR A 802 20.41 8.81 -17.17
N ALA A 803 19.39 9.68 -17.19
CA ALA A 803 18.48 9.85 -18.33
C ALA A 803 19.24 10.19 -19.63
N ASN A 804 20.17 11.14 -19.56
CA ASN A 804 20.97 11.60 -20.71
C ASN A 804 22.11 10.64 -21.08
N GLY A 805 22.34 9.58 -20.32
CA GLY A 805 23.38 8.59 -20.62
C GLY A 805 24.80 9.03 -20.32
N ASN A 806 24.95 10.15 -19.61
CA ASN A 806 26.22 10.60 -19.06
C ASN A 806 26.72 9.69 -17.93
N SER A 807 25.82 8.86 -17.36
CA SER A 807 26.15 7.77 -16.46
C SER A 807 25.37 6.51 -16.84
N ALA A 808 26.06 5.38 -16.93
CA ALA A 808 25.41 4.07 -17.05
C ALA A 808 25.04 3.47 -15.68
N ASP A 809 25.42 4.14 -14.58
CA ASP A 809 25.33 3.63 -13.22
C ASP A 809 23.99 4.02 -12.54
N PRO A 810 22.99 3.12 -12.48
CA PRO A 810 21.73 3.37 -11.77
C PRO A 810 21.89 3.39 -10.24
N ASP A 811 23.00 2.90 -9.68
CA ASP A 811 23.19 2.88 -8.23
C ASP A 811 23.29 4.28 -7.64
N LYS A 812 23.90 5.24 -8.36
CA LYS A 812 23.97 6.64 -7.90
C LYS A 812 22.61 7.29 -7.85
N LEU A 813 21.76 7.04 -8.85
CA LEU A 813 20.38 7.55 -8.87
C LEU A 813 19.55 6.93 -7.75
N ARG A 814 19.60 5.60 -7.63
CA ARG A 814 18.96 4.86 -6.53
C ARG A 814 19.40 5.40 -5.18
N GLU A 815 20.70 5.55 -4.95
CA GLU A 815 21.28 6.09 -3.72
C GLU A 815 20.80 7.52 -3.46
N ALA A 816 20.84 8.43 -4.44
CA ALA A 816 20.38 9.80 -4.27
C ALA A 816 18.92 9.88 -3.81
N ILE A 817 18.04 9.08 -4.42
CA ILE A 817 16.62 8.99 -4.04
C ILE A 817 16.48 8.44 -2.62
N ALA A 818 17.19 7.36 -2.31
CA ALA A 818 17.17 6.75 -0.98
C ALA A 818 17.61 7.72 0.12
N VAL A 819 18.66 8.51 -0.14
CA VAL A 819 19.13 9.57 0.75
C VAL A 819 18.09 10.67 0.91
N GLY A 820 17.44 11.08 -0.19
CA GLY A 820 16.37 12.06 -0.12
C GLY A 820 15.22 11.60 0.77
N VAL A 821 14.73 10.38 0.55
CA VAL A 821 13.67 9.78 1.39
C VAL A 821 14.12 9.72 2.85
N SER A 822 15.32 9.22 3.13
CA SER A 822 15.82 9.12 4.50
C SER A 822 15.99 10.47 5.20
N LYS A 823 16.29 11.54 4.45
CA LYS A 823 16.50 12.87 5.01
C LYS A 823 15.21 13.63 5.21
N CYS A 824 14.21 13.50 4.34
CA CYS A 824 13.01 14.32 4.43
C CYS A 824 11.65 13.61 4.48
N ASN A 825 11.56 12.31 4.22
CA ASN A 825 10.27 11.64 4.04
C ASN A 825 10.17 10.24 4.68
N LEU A 826 11.15 9.79 5.49
CA LEU A 826 11.23 8.41 5.96
C LEU A 826 9.96 7.92 6.69
N HIS A 827 9.35 8.82 7.45
CA HIS A 827 8.11 8.63 8.21
C HIS A 827 7.06 9.68 7.82
N GLY A 828 7.09 10.13 6.56
CA GLY A 828 6.09 11.05 6.02
C GLY A 828 4.74 10.37 5.77
N GLY A 829 3.84 11.08 5.10
CA GLY A 829 2.44 10.69 4.96
C GLY A 829 2.23 9.25 4.49
N ALA A 830 2.88 8.80 3.41
CA ALA A 830 2.65 7.45 2.87
C ALA A 830 3.05 6.31 3.85
N ALA A 831 3.85 6.62 4.88
CA ALA A 831 4.14 5.69 5.97
C ALA A 831 2.92 5.39 6.86
N ALA A 832 1.86 6.21 6.80
CA ALA A 832 0.61 5.96 7.49
C ALA A 832 -0.10 4.68 7.04
N ILE A 833 0.01 4.29 5.77
CA ILE A 833 -0.68 3.09 5.24
C ILE A 833 -0.33 1.83 6.06
N SER A 834 0.94 1.63 6.41
CA SER A 834 1.37 0.51 7.25
C SER A 834 0.80 0.58 8.67
N ARG A 835 0.72 1.79 9.23
CA ARG A 835 0.24 2.06 10.59
C ARG A 835 -1.26 1.81 10.68
N GLU A 836 -2.02 2.35 9.74
CA GLU A 836 -3.48 2.27 9.70
C GLU A 836 -4.03 0.87 9.38
N ASP A 837 -3.27 0.02 8.66
CA ASP A 837 -3.73 -1.33 8.23
C ASP A 837 -3.37 -2.48 9.16
N GLN A 838 -2.20 -2.38 9.80
CA GLN A 838 -1.60 -3.50 10.53
C GLN A 838 -1.15 -3.10 11.93
N GLY A 839 -1.25 -1.81 12.28
CA GLY A 839 -0.49 -1.20 13.36
C GLY A 839 0.95 -1.62 13.20
N GLY A 840 1.49 -1.55 11.99
CA GLY A 840 2.87 -1.90 11.73
C GLY A 840 3.68 -0.62 11.85
N ALA A 841 4.70 -0.63 12.71
CA ALA A 841 5.76 0.36 12.61
C ALA A 841 6.28 0.40 11.17
N ALA A 842 6.46 1.60 10.63
CA ALA A 842 7.20 1.78 9.39
C ALA A 842 8.55 1.06 9.55
N LYS A 843 8.77 -0.01 8.78
CA LYS A 843 10.01 -0.81 8.84
C LYS A 843 11.20 -0.11 8.16
N VAL A 844 11.12 1.20 7.94
CA VAL A 844 12.18 1.94 7.25
C VAL A 844 13.21 2.37 8.28
N ALA A 845 14.48 2.02 8.04
CA ALA A 845 15.58 2.37 8.92
C ALA A 845 16.35 3.58 8.34
N SER A 846 17.01 4.34 9.21
CA SER A 846 17.91 5.39 8.77
C SER A 846 19.20 4.79 8.19
N PHE A 847 19.62 5.33 7.04
CA PHE A 847 20.85 5.00 6.34
C PHE A 847 22.02 5.66 7.07
N SER A 848 23.02 4.92 7.55
CA SER A 848 24.19 5.60 8.14
C SER A 848 25.53 4.89 8.04
N TRP A 849 25.62 3.58 8.25
CA TRP A 849 26.93 2.92 8.32
C TRP A 849 27.79 3.26 7.10
N ILE A 850 27.20 3.25 5.91
CA ILE A 850 27.96 3.35 4.65
C ILE A 850 28.27 4.80 4.27
N GLN A 851 27.53 5.78 4.79
CA GLN A 851 27.79 7.20 4.52
C GLN A 851 28.94 7.77 5.35
N ASP A 852 29.21 7.18 6.51
CA ASP A 852 30.30 7.64 7.40
C ASP A 852 31.66 7.01 7.08
N ILE A 853 31.76 6.14 6.08
CA ILE A 853 33.05 5.78 5.48
C ILE A 853 33.43 6.87 4.47
N LYS A 854 33.74 8.07 4.96
CA LYS A 854 34.24 9.20 4.14
C LYS A 854 35.66 8.99 3.58
N SER A 855 36.24 7.82 3.80
CA SER A 855 37.60 7.47 3.44
C SER A 855 37.57 6.34 2.42
N ASP A 856 37.95 6.64 1.18
CA ASP A 856 38.15 5.64 0.12
C ASP A 856 39.12 4.52 0.56
N PHE A 857 40.04 4.85 1.49
CA PHE A 857 40.94 3.91 2.13
C PHE A 857 40.23 2.90 3.03
N LEU A 858 39.30 3.32 3.90
CA LEU A 858 38.52 2.40 4.75
C LEU A 858 37.55 1.54 3.92
N ARG A 859 37.01 2.10 2.83
CA ARG A 859 36.18 1.35 1.88
C ARG A 859 37.00 0.24 1.19
N SER A 860 38.22 0.57 0.77
CA SER A 860 39.18 -0.37 0.19
C SER A 860 39.68 -1.41 1.21
N ALA A 861 39.95 -1.01 2.45
CA ALA A 861 40.41 -1.91 3.51
C ALA A 861 39.32 -2.92 3.92
N THR A 862 38.06 -2.50 3.95
CA THR A 862 36.92 -3.39 4.23
C THR A 862 36.71 -4.39 3.09
N GLN A 863 36.84 -3.95 1.83
CA GLN A 863 36.83 -4.83 0.65
C GLN A 863 37.99 -5.82 0.66
N PHE A 864 39.18 -5.39 1.06
CA PHE A 864 40.35 -6.27 1.20
C PHE A 864 40.15 -7.33 2.28
N PHE A 865 39.65 -6.94 3.47
CA PHE A 865 39.38 -7.89 4.56
C PHE A 865 38.29 -8.91 4.19
N LEU A 866 37.23 -8.49 3.52
CA LEU A 866 36.19 -9.39 2.99
C LEU A 866 36.75 -10.33 1.92
N GLY A 867 37.65 -9.85 1.06
CA GLY A 867 38.38 -10.67 0.09
C GLY A 867 39.23 -11.77 0.75
N VAL A 868 39.90 -11.46 1.86
CA VAL A 868 40.70 -12.43 2.64
C VAL A 868 39.81 -13.51 3.30
N VAL A 869 38.61 -13.14 3.79
CA VAL A 869 37.64 -14.10 4.35
C VAL A 869 37.06 -15.01 3.27
N ALA A 870 36.79 -14.48 2.07
CA ALA A 870 36.35 -15.28 0.93
C ALA A 870 37.42 -16.30 0.49
N ILE A 871 38.70 -15.91 0.51
CA ILE A 871 39.81 -16.83 0.20
C ILE A 871 39.95 -17.93 1.27
N ALA A 872 39.74 -17.62 2.55
CA ALA A 872 39.83 -18.61 3.63
C ALA A 872 38.70 -19.67 3.60
N THR A 873 37.60 -19.40 2.90
CA THR A 873 36.44 -20.32 2.78
C THR A 873 36.45 -21.19 1.51
N LEU A 874 37.43 -21.00 0.62
CA LEU A 874 37.63 -21.77 -0.62
C LEU A 874 37.62 -23.31 -0.44
N PRO A 875 38.17 -23.92 0.62
CA PRO A 875 38.15 -25.38 0.78
C PRO A 875 36.73 -25.95 0.92
N PHE A 876 35.77 -25.16 1.44
CA PHE A 876 34.37 -25.57 1.59
C PHE A 876 33.55 -25.40 0.30
N LEU A 877 34.09 -24.70 -0.71
CA LEU A 877 33.45 -24.49 -2.02
C LEU A 877 33.59 -25.70 -2.97
N ALA A 878 34.35 -26.73 -2.62
CA ALA A 878 34.47 -27.95 -3.43
C ALA A 878 33.24 -28.88 -3.34
N ILE A 879 32.34 -28.64 -2.37
CA ILE A 879 31.10 -29.40 -2.19
C ILE A 879 29.95 -28.64 -2.86
N PRO A 880 29.37 -29.11 -3.99
CA PRO A 880 28.46 -28.32 -4.83
C PRO A 880 27.24 -27.69 -4.12
N PRO A 881 26.57 -28.38 -3.15
CA PRO A 881 25.50 -27.77 -2.36
C PRO A 881 25.99 -26.63 -1.47
N TRP A 882 27.16 -26.79 -0.85
CA TRP A 882 27.78 -25.76 0.00
C TRP A 882 28.31 -24.59 -0.82
N ARG A 883 28.82 -24.84 -2.03
CA ARG A 883 29.24 -23.81 -2.97
C ARG A 883 28.11 -22.87 -3.35
N LYS A 884 26.92 -23.41 -3.68
CA LYS A 884 25.72 -22.62 -3.96
C LYS A 884 25.26 -21.83 -2.73
N PHE A 885 25.24 -22.46 -1.55
CA PHE A 885 24.85 -21.81 -0.31
C PHE A 885 25.79 -20.66 0.08
N VAL A 886 27.10 -20.91 0.07
CA VAL A 886 28.14 -19.94 0.43
C VAL A 886 28.18 -18.82 -0.60
N LEU A 887 28.16 -19.09 -1.91
CA LEU A 887 28.11 -18.00 -2.90
C LEU A 887 26.83 -17.15 -2.77
N SER A 888 25.66 -17.76 -2.51
CA SER A 888 24.42 -17.00 -2.27
C SER A 888 24.42 -16.22 -0.94
N ALA A 889 25.23 -16.62 0.04
CA ALA A 889 25.38 -15.95 1.33
C ALA A 889 26.51 -14.89 1.33
N PHE A 890 27.50 -15.03 0.45
CA PHE A 890 28.59 -14.05 0.25
C PHE A 890 28.30 -13.03 -0.85
N ASP A 891 27.27 -13.25 -1.69
CA ASP A 891 26.65 -12.22 -2.52
C ASP A 891 25.78 -11.24 -1.69
N THR A 892 26.22 -10.97 -0.45
CA THR A 892 25.68 -10.00 0.51
C THR A 892 26.28 -8.60 0.31
N ASN A 893 27.01 -8.38 -0.79
CA ASN A 893 27.34 -7.04 -1.28
C ASN A 893 26.13 -6.31 -1.88
N ASN A 894 24.93 -6.89 -1.78
CA ASN A 894 23.70 -6.37 -2.35
C ASN A 894 23.36 -4.97 -1.83
N ALA A 895 23.23 -4.02 -2.75
CA ALA A 895 22.94 -2.64 -2.41
C ALA A 895 21.51 -2.43 -1.88
N ALA A 896 20.61 -3.38 -2.14
CA ALA A 896 19.31 -3.52 -1.46
C ALA A 896 19.48 -3.84 0.04
N ASP A 897 20.57 -4.50 0.44
CA ASP A 897 20.89 -4.73 1.85
C ASP A 897 21.31 -3.46 2.57
N ARG A 898 22.01 -2.61 1.83
CA ARG A 898 22.50 -1.30 2.27
C ARG A 898 21.38 -0.27 2.37
N GLU A 899 20.37 -0.38 1.50
CA GLU A 899 19.14 0.43 1.55
C GLU A 899 18.24 0.04 2.72
N MET A 900 18.08 -1.26 2.92
CA MET A 900 17.27 -1.82 3.98
C MET A 900 18.16 -2.35 5.09
N HIS A 901 18.83 -1.46 5.85
CA HIS A 901 19.23 -1.78 7.23
C HIS A 901 17.98 -1.85 8.12
N LEU A 902 16.96 -2.59 7.67
CA LEU A 902 15.80 -2.99 8.42
C LEU A 902 16.31 -3.41 9.80
N ASP A 903 16.12 -2.58 10.82
CA ASP A 903 15.99 -3.10 12.17
C ASP A 903 14.61 -3.79 12.23
N ALA A 904 14.45 -4.80 11.37
CA ALA A 904 13.32 -5.69 11.29
C ALA A 904 13.14 -6.37 12.64
N THR A 905 14.18 -6.46 13.46
CA THR A 905 14.05 -7.02 14.80
C THR A 905 13.18 -6.14 15.70
N GLY A 906 13.26 -4.82 15.60
CA GLY A 906 12.36 -3.90 16.31
C GLY A 906 10.98 -3.82 15.65
N ALA A 907 10.93 -3.43 14.37
CA ALA A 907 9.67 -3.14 13.68
C ALA A 907 8.78 -4.38 13.46
N SER A 908 9.36 -5.57 13.29
CA SER A 908 8.56 -6.80 13.22
C SER A 908 8.04 -7.26 14.58
N LYS A 909 8.74 -6.93 15.69
CA LYS A 909 8.27 -7.22 17.06
C LYS A 909 7.20 -6.24 17.54
N THR A 910 7.13 -5.07 16.94
CA THR A 910 6.12 -4.06 17.26
C THR A 910 4.84 -4.19 16.44
N GLN A 911 4.86 -4.90 15.30
CA GLN A 911 3.66 -5.17 14.49
C GLN A 911 2.46 -5.53 15.38
N ALA A 912 1.37 -4.80 15.19
CA ALA A 912 0.27 -4.85 16.13
C ALA A 912 -0.36 -6.22 16.22
N HIS A 913 -0.12 -7.22 15.37
CA HIS A 913 -0.69 -8.55 15.55
C HIS A 913 0.25 -9.59 16.19
N LYS A 914 1.56 -9.33 16.30
CA LYS A 914 2.54 -10.31 16.80
C LYS A 914 2.60 -10.32 18.34
N GLY A 915 2.22 -11.44 18.94
CA GLY A 915 2.28 -11.64 20.39
C GLY A 915 1.28 -10.81 21.20
N GLN A 916 0.28 -10.21 20.56
CA GLN A 916 -0.70 -9.34 21.23
C GLN A 916 -1.55 -10.04 22.25
N GLU A 917 -2.05 -11.24 21.92
CA GLU A 917 -2.89 -12.00 22.85
C GLU A 917 -2.21 -12.08 24.23
N LYS A 918 -0.91 -12.38 24.24
CA LYS A 918 -0.09 -12.39 25.45
C LYS A 918 0.10 -11.00 26.04
N LYS A 919 0.53 -10.01 25.26
CA LYS A 919 0.80 -8.64 25.76
C LYS A 919 -0.46 -7.91 26.27
N THR A 920 -1.62 -8.17 25.68
CA THR A 920 -2.90 -7.62 26.12
C THR A 920 -3.36 -8.29 27.41
N ARG A 921 -3.12 -9.60 27.57
CA ARG A 921 -3.31 -10.29 28.86
C ARG A 921 -2.43 -9.71 29.95
N GLU A 922 -1.15 -9.50 29.65
CA GLU A 922 -0.21 -8.85 30.57
C GLU A 922 -0.72 -7.46 30.96
N ALA A 923 -1.11 -6.63 29.99
CA ALA A 923 -1.68 -5.31 30.27
C ALA A 923 -2.96 -5.38 31.13
N ILE A 924 -3.87 -6.33 30.87
CA ILE A 924 -5.07 -6.54 31.70
C ILE A 924 -4.69 -6.89 33.13
N LEU A 925 -3.78 -7.86 33.31
CA LEU A 925 -3.33 -8.26 34.64
C LEU A 925 -2.64 -7.11 35.37
N ASP A 926 -1.83 -6.31 34.68
CA ASP A 926 -1.14 -5.16 35.27
C ASP A 926 -2.14 -4.11 35.75
N VAL A 927 -3.12 -3.74 34.93
CA VAL A 927 -4.18 -2.79 35.32
C VAL A 927 -4.99 -3.32 36.51
N LEU A 928 -5.39 -4.59 36.47
CA LEU A 928 -6.11 -5.22 37.58
C LEU A 928 -5.24 -5.35 38.84
N ASN A 929 -3.92 -5.45 38.72
CA ASN A 929 -3.02 -5.51 39.87
C ASN A 929 -2.77 -4.14 40.48
N GLU A 930 -2.95 -3.04 39.74
CA GLU A 930 -2.69 -1.67 40.22
C GLU A 930 -3.96 -0.97 40.71
N ASP A 931 -5.14 -1.40 40.24
CA ASP A 931 -6.40 -0.75 40.56
C ASP A 931 -6.93 -1.13 41.97
N PRO A 932 -7.26 -0.15 42.83
CA PRO A 932 -7.71 -0.38 44.21
C PRO A 932 -8.96 -1.27 44.37
N LEU A 933 -9.85 -1.33 43.37
CA LEU A 933 -11.03 -2.21 43.40
C LEU A 933 -10.62 -3.69 43.40
N PHE A 934 -9.45 -3.98 42.83
CA PHE A 934 -8.96 -5.33 42.66
C PHE A 934 -7.97 -5.76 43.75
N MET A 935 -7.55 -4.82 44.60
CA MET A 935 -6.74 -5.09 45.78
C MET A 935 -7.58 -5.70 46.91
N LYS A 936 -7.04 -6.73 47.55
CA LYS A 936 -7.62 -7.26 48.79
C LYS A 936 -7.38 -6.31 49.97
N LYS A 937 -8.13 -6.51 51.07
CA LYS A 937 -7.93 -5.78 52.34
C LYS A 937 -6.50 -5.86 52.89
N ASP A 938 -5.75 -6.92 52.56
CA ASP A 938 -4.35 -7.10 52.93
C ASP A 938 -3.35 -6.52 51.91
N GLY A 939 -3.83 -5.74 50.94
CA GLY A 939 -3.03 -5.14 49.88
C GLY A 939 -2.53 -6.13 48.81
N LYS A 940 -2.94 -7.41 48.88
CA LYS A 940 -2.54 -8.39 47.87
C LYS A 940 -3.39 -8.24 46.59
N PRO A 941 -2.77 -8.37 45.40
CA PRO A 941 -3.47 -8.28 44.12
C PRO A 941 -4.41 -9.48 43.88
N ILE A 942 -5.01 -9.57 42.69
CA ILE A 942 -5.80 -10.72 42.23
C ILE A 942 -5.10 -12.05 42.57
N THR A 943 -5.87 -13.00 43.09
CA THR A 943 -5.38 -14.31 43.53
C THR A 943 -4.78 -15.12 42.39
N GLY A 944 -3.91 -16.09 42.70
CA GLY A 944 -3.42 -17.05 41.71
C GLY A 944 -4.55 -17.68 40.90
N LYS A 945 -5.64 -18.09 41.57
CA LYS A 945 -6.84 -18.63 40.91
C LYS A 945 -7.51 -17.66 39.95
N GLU A 946 -7.55 -16.36 40.27
CA GLU A 946 -8.08 -15.33 39.35
C GLU A 946 -7.13 -15.09 38.18
N LYS A 947 -5.81 -15.14 38.39
CA LYS A 947 -4.81 -15.07 37.31
C LYS A 947 -4.92 -16.25 36.35
N ASP A 948 -5.16 -17.45 36.88
CA ASP A 948 -5.34 -18.68 36.08
C ASP A 948 -6.50 -18.56 35.08
N LEU A 949 -7.50 -17.70 35.36
CA LEU A 949 -8.63 -17.45 34.45
C LEU A 949 -8.25 -16.67 33.19
N PHE A 950 -7.09 -16.00 33.19
CA PHE A 950 -6.55 -15.29 32.03
C PHE A 950 -5.57 -16.15 31.21
N GLU A 951 -5.29 -17.39 31.63
CA GLU A 951 -4.49 -18.33 30.82
C GLU A 951 -5.21 -18.69 29.51
N LYS A 952 -4.41 -19.02 28.48
CA LYS A 952 -4.94 -19.40 27.17
C LYS A 952 -5.85 -20.62 27.28
N GLY A 953 -7.09 -20.49 26.79
CA GLY A 953 -8.09 -21.57 26.82
C GLY A 953 -8.72 -21.83 28.20
N ALA A 954 -8.45 -20.98 29.21
CA ALA A 954 -9.06 -21.13 30.53
C ALA A 954 -10.59 -21.04 30.48
N MET A 955 -11.14 -20.11 29.70
CA MET A 955 -12.59 -19.94 29.53
C MET A 955 -13.24 -21.09 28.77
N GLU A 956 -12.60 -21.65 27.74
CA GLU A 956 -13.11 -22.86 27.06
C GLU A 956 -13.14 -24.05 28.01
N LYS A 957 -12.09 -24.22 28.83
CA LYS A 957 -12.06 -25.26 29.87
C LYS A 957 -13.13 -25.03 30.93
N LEU A 958 -13.40 -23.77 31.29
CA LEU A 958 -14.46 -23.41 32.25
C LEU A 958 -15.84 -23.70 31.66
N ALA A 959 -16.11 -23.22 30.44
CA ALA A 959 -17.37 -23.45 29.73
C ALA A 959 -17.62 -24.95 29.50
N GLN A 960 -16.59 -25.71 29.11
CA GLN A 960 -16.69 -27.17 29.01
C GLN A 960 -16.96 -27.83 30.37
N LYS A 961 -16.35 -27.34 31.46
CA LYS A 961 -16.64 -27.83 32.81
C LYS A 961 -18.08 -27.50 33.25
N GLU A 962 -18.57 -26.30 32.95
CA GLU A 962 -19.95 -25.89 33.26
C GLU A 962 -20.95 -26.67 32.41
N LEU A 963 -20.70 -26.85 31.11
CA LEU A 963 -21.50 -27.68 30.23
C LEU A 963 -21.55 -29.13 30.74
N LYS A 964 -20.40 -29.70 31.13
CA LYS A 964 -20.35 -31.03 31.75
C LYS A 964 -21.11 -31.10 33.08
N LYS A 965 -21.05 -30.05 33.91
CA LYS A 965 -21.83 -29.97 35.15
C LYS A 965 -23.33 -29.88 34.88
N ALA A 966 -23.75 -29.07 33.90
CA ALA A 966 -25.15 -28.93 33.50
C ALA A 966 -25.69 -30.23 32.90
N GLN A 967 -24.91 -30.90 32.03
CA GLN A 967 -25.23 -32.22 31.50
C GLN A 967 -25.32 -33.27 32.60
N LYS A 968 -24.42 -33.23 33.61
CA LYS A 968 -24.48 -34.13 34.77
C LYS A 968 -25.69 -33.85 35.67
N ALA A 969 -26.08 -32.58 35.83
CA ALA A 969 -27.28 -32.18 36.57
C ALA A 969 -28.57 -32.63 35.84
N GLN A 970 -28.65 -32.44 34.52
CA GLN A 970 -29.74 -32.98 33.68
C GLN A 970 -29.78 -34.51 33.69
N GLY A 971 -28.61 -35.17 33.66
CA GLY A 971 -28.52 -36.63 33.76
C GLY A 971 -28.99 -37.17 35.11
N LYS A 972 -28.74 -36.45 36.22
CA LYS A 972 -29.28 -36.78 37.54
C LYS A 972 -30.79 -36.60 37.62
N LEU A 973 -31.34 -35.52 37.07
CA LEU A 973 -32.78 -35.29 37.01
C LEU A 973 -33.50 -36.37 36.17
N LYS A 974 -32.91 -36.80 35.05
CA LYS A 974 -33.43 -37.93 34.26
C LYS A 974 -33.25 -39.29 34.96
N GLY A 975 -32.21 -39.46 35.77
CA GLY A 975 -31.99 -40.67 36.56
C GLY A 975 -32.96 -40.82 37.74
N GLU A 976 -33.45 -39.70 38.30
CA GLU A 976 -34.48 -39.71 39.36
C GLU A 976 -35.90 -39.93 38.79
N GLU A 977 -36.19 -39.53 37.56
CA GLU A 977 -37.46 -39.86 36.89
C GLU A 977 -37.60 -41.36 36.54
N VAL A 978 -36.49 -42.09 36.37
CA VAL A 978 -36.52 -43.53 36.00
C VAL A 978 -36.73 -44.43 37.23
N HIS A 979 -36.61 -43.93 38.46
CA HIS A 979 -36.84 -44.73 39.68
C HIS A 979 -38.25 -44.64 40.27
N VAL A 980 -39.21 -43.99 39.59
CA VAL A 980 -40.61 -43.84 40.05
C VAL A 980 -41.64 -44.52 39.13
N ARG A 981 -41.20 -45.37 38.18
CA ARG A 981 -42.12 -46.19 37.38
C ARG A 981 -41.63 -47.60 37.20
N GLU A 982 -41.86 -48.42 38.22
CA GLU A 982 -41.89 -49.88 38.07
C GLU A 982 -42.99 -50.45 38.97
N GLU A 983 -44.24 -50.31 38.51
CA GLU A 983 -45.33 -51.27 38.76
C GLU A 983 -46.54 -50.84 37.93
N VAL A 984 -46.90 -51.62 36.91
CA VAL A 984 -48.27 -52.08 36.56
C VAL A 984 -48.20 -52.82 35.22
N ARG A 985 -48.95 -53.93 35.20
CA ARG A 985 -49.01 -55.07 34.28
C ARG A 985 -49.45 -54.78 32.83
N ARG A 986 -48.97 -55.69 31.96
CA ARG A 986 -49.61 -56.41 30.82
C ARG A 986 -50.82 -55.78 30.11
N ASP A 987 -50.76 -55.70 28.77
CA ASP A 987 -51.40 -56.67 27.87
C ASP A 987 -50.94 -56.49 26.41
N GLU A 988 -50.72 -57.61 25.72
CA GLU A 988 -50.51 -57.80 24.27
C GLU A 988 -51.84 -57.56 23.48
N PRO A 989 -51.90 -57.41 22.12
CA PRO A 989 -51.26 -58.34 21.16
C PRO A 989 -50.89 -57.86 19.71
N GLN A 990 -50.12 -58.75 19.04
CA GLN A 990 -50.15 -59.19 17.63
C GLN A 990 -49.55 -58.38 16.43
N HIS A 991 -48.72 -59.12 15.67
CA HIS A 991 -48.09 -59.05 14.33
C HIS A 991 -48.96 -58.59 13.11
N PRO A 992 -48.47 -58.51 11.83
CA PRO A 992 -47.22 -59.03 11.16
C PRO A 992 -46.43 -57.99 10.29
N GLY A 993 -45.13 -58.17 9.94
CA GLY A 993 -44.56 -58.93 8.80
C GLY A 993 -44.50 -58.04 7.52
N GLU A 994 -43.48 -57.92 6.65
CA GLU A 994 -42.33 -58.73 6.20
C GLU A 994 -41.28 -57.87 5.43
N ASP A 995 -40.05 -58.42 5.34
CA ASP A 995 -38.87 -58.34 4.41
C ASP A 995 -38.82 -57.39 3.19
N PHE A 996 -37.67 -56.93 2.65
CA PHE A 996 -36.36 -57.51 2.24
C PHE A 996 -35.26 -56.40 2.29
N GLY A 997 -33.93 -56.56 2.29
CA GLY A 997 -33.01 -57.68 2.03
C GLY A 997 -31.73 -57.21 1.28
N VAL A 998 -30.58 -57.25 1.99
CA VAL A 998 -29.20 -57.66 1.58
C VAL A 998 -28.35 -56.84 0.57
N GLY A 999 -27.09 -56.57 0.97
CA GLY A 999 -25.95 -56.38 0.06
C GLY A 999 -24.66 -55.77 0.65
N SER A 1000 -23.78 -56.58 1.24
CA SER A 1000 -22.32 -56.33 1.42
C SER A 1000 -21.54 -57.42 0.65
N PRO A 1001 -20.30 -57.20 0.19
CA PRO A 1001 -19.07 -57.44 0.99
C PRO A 1001 -17.95 -56.42 0.65
N GLY A 1002 -16.76 -56.33 1.26
CA GLY A 1002 -16.00 -57.19 2.16
C GLY A 1002 -14.62 -56.57 2.42
N VAL A 1003 -13.94 -57.15 3.41
CA VAL A 1003 -12.69 -56.75 4.08
C VAL A 1003 -11.43 -57.06 3.27
N LEU A 1004 -10.34 -56.31 3.46
CA LEU A 1004 -8.97 -56.89 3.63
C LEU A 1004 -8.03 -55.90 4.35
N ARG A 1005 -7.38 -56.44 5.39
CA ARG A 1005 -6.30 -55.87 6.22
C ARG A 1005 -4.95 -56.19 5.60
N ASP A 1006 -3.95 -55.34 5.87
CA ASP A 1006 -2.56 -55.63 6.32
C ASP A 1006 -1.80 -54.28 6.29
N GLY A 1007 -1.01 -53.82 7.26
CA GLY A 1007 -0.26 -54.47 8.33
C GLY A 1007 1.22 -54.17 8.11
N LEU A 1008 1.82 -53.20 8.85
CA LEU A 1008 3.26 -53.20 9.21
C LEU A 1008 3.61 -52.03 10.16
N ARG A 1009 3.88 -52.39 11.42
CA ARG A 1009 4.65 -51.61 12.39
C ARG A 1009 6.10 -52.11 12.35
N PHE A 1010 7.07 -51.23 12.52
CA PHE A 1010 8.34 -51.57 13.15
C PHE A 1010 8.79 -50.49 14.13
N THR A 1011 9.33 -50.98 15.24
CA THR A 1011 9.75 -50.32 16.48
C THR A 1011 11.25 -49.99 16.52
N HIS A 1012 11.60 -49.15 17.50
CA HIS A 1012 12.92 -48.72 18.00
C HIS A 1012 14.13 -49.65 17.84
N ALA A 1013 15.33 -49.06 17.68
CA ALA A 1013 16.43 -49.04 18.68
C ALA A 1013 17.73 -48.48 18.07
N GLY A 1014 18.59 -47.85 18.90
CA GLY A 1014 20.02 -47.70 18.58
C GLY A 1014 20.69 -46.39 18.99
N SER A 1015 20.98 -46.24 20.28
CA SER A 1015 21.97 -45.30 20.84
C SER A 1015 23.36 -45.92 20.84
N VAL A 1016 24.44 -45.22 20.44
CA VAL A 1016 25.83 -45.46 20.94
C VAL A 1016 26.68 -44.17 20.81
N GLU A 1017 27.08 -43.67 21.98
CA GLU A 1017 28.36 -43.11 22.46
C GLU A 1017 29.29 -42.18 21.64
N GLU A 1018 29.74 -41.13 22.36
CA GLU A 1018 30.96 -40.32 22.15
C GLU A 1018 32.24 -41.18 22.14
N PRO A 1019 33.38 -40.61 21.70
CA PRO A 1019 34.30 -40.19 22.76
C PRO A 1019 35.03 -38.85 22.52
N LYS A 1020 35.34 -38.23 23.66
CA LYS A 1020 36.25 -37.10 23.90
C LYS A 1020 37.71 -37.47 23.58
N LYS A 1021 38.51 -36.48 23.11
CA LYS A 1021 39.77 -35.98 23.72
C LYS A 1021 40.50 -34.95 22.83
N LYS A 1022 40.91 -33.83 23.45
CA LYS A 1022 41.94 -32.86 23.01
C LYS A 1022 43.35 -33.38 23.42
N PRO A 1023 44.43 -32.57 23.35
CA PRO A 1023 45.13 -31.92 22.21
C PRO A 1023 46.63 -32.34 22.20
N VAL A 1024 47.53 -31.71 21.40
CA VAL A 1024 48.97 -31.38 21.68
C VAL A 1024 49.68 -31.00 20.34
N VAL A 1025 50.06 -29.72 20.13
CA VAL A 1025 51.40 -29.04 20.20
C VAL A 1025 52.33 -29.23 18.97
N SER A 1026 52.68 -28.06 18.38
CA SER A 1026 53.88 -27.60 17.63
C SER A 1026 54.42 -28.42 16.45
N THR A 1027 55.11 -27.88 15.44
CA THR A 1027 56.13 -26.81 15.42
C THR A 1027 56.40 -26.41 13.95
N MET A 1028 56.80 -25.14 13.76
CA MET A 1028 57.80 -24.60 12.80
C MET A 1028 57.96 -25.20 11.40
N GLY A 1029 57.92 -24.31 10.41
CA GLY A 1029 58.52 -24.51 9.09
C GLY A 1029 58.54 -23.20 8.29
N ASN A 1030 59.60 -22.41 8.50
CA ASN A 1030 59.98 -21.28 7.64
C ASN A 1030 60.29 -21.76 6.21
N LEU A 1031 60.00 -20.90 5.22
CA LEU A 1031 60.75 -20.63 3.98
C LEU A 1031 59.86 -19.64 3.18
N ASP A 1032 60.07 -18.32 3.22
CA ASP A 1032 61.18 -17.53 2.68
C ASP A 1032 61.10 -17.30 1.16
N SER A 1033 61.49 -16.08 0.77
CA SER A 1033 61.43 -15.42 -0.55
C SER A 1033 60.05 -14.95 -1.04
N GLY A 1034 59.78 -13.68 -1.34
CA GLY A 1034 60.66 -12.52 -1.50
C GLY A 1034 60.40 -11.83 -2.84
N VAL A 1035 60.46 -10.49 -2.83
CA VAL A 1035 60.47 -9.56 -3.98
C VAL A 1035 59.09 -9.30 -4.60
N GLY A 1036 58.64 -8.06 -4.82
CA GLY A 1036 59.28 -6.75 -4.75
C GLY A 1036 58.40 -5.73 -5.48
N VAL A 1037 58.54 -4.48 -5.10
CA VAL A 1037 57.63 -3.33 -5.27
C VAL A 1037 57.92 -2.53 -6.55
N GLY A 1038 56.91 -1.81 -7.07
CA GLY A 1038 57.04 -0.63 -7.96
C GLY A 1038 55.90 -0.58 -8.98
N VAL A 1039 54.84 0.23 -8.90
CA VAL A 1039 54.62 1.69 -8.76
C VAL A 1039 55.04 2.51 -10.00
N SER A 1040 54.08 3.34 -10.45
CA SER A 1040 54.15 4.49 -11.39
C SER A 1040 54.09 4.16 -12.89
N SER A 1041 53.48 4.93 -13.78
CA SER A 1041 52.52 6.05 -13.75
C SER A 1041 52.26 6.49 -15.21
N ASP A 1042 51.02 6.90 -15.50
CA ASP A 1042 50.67 7.93 -16.49
C ASP A 1042 50.69 7.62 -18.02
N PRO A 1043 50.02 8.45 -18.87
CA PRO A 1043 49.01 7.98 -19.81
C PRO A 1043 49.29 8.42 -21.26
N THR A 1044 48.29 8.25 -22.14
CA THR A 1044 48.16 8.77 -23.51
C THR A 1044 48.78 7.92 -24.64
N SER A 1045 47.93 7.34 -25.49
CA SER A 1045 47.85 7.70 -26.92
C SER A 1045 46.75 6.91 -27.65
N THR A 1046 46.04 7.65 -28.48
CA THR A 1046 45.08 7.29 -29.53
C THR A 1046 45.59 6.27 -30.56
N SER A 1047 44.74 5.32 -31.00
CA SER A 1047 44.31 5.10 -32.40
C SER A 1047 43.90 3.64 -32.69
N THR A 1048 42.64 3.47 -33.12
CA THR A 1048 42.08 2.50 -34.09
C THR A 1048 42.90 1.29 -34.58
N ASP A 1049 42.37 0.07 -34.38
CA ASP A 1049 42.05 -0.92 -35.44
C ASP A 1049 41.19 -2.09 -34.85
N PRO A 1050 39.99 -2.37 -35.37
CA PRO A 1050 39.15 -3.49 -34.95
C PRO A 1050 39.30 -4.71 -35.88
N SER A 1051 40.20 -5.65 -35.58
CA SER A 1051 40.30 -6.88 -36.37
C SER A 1051 41.03 -8.07 -35.73
N VAL A 1052 40.53 -8.67 -34.64
CA VAL A 1052 40.83 -10.09 -34.35
C VAL A 1052 39.62 -10.83 -33.76
N VAL A 1053 39.02 -11.65 -34.59
CA VAL A 1053 37.99 -12.65 -34.27
C VAL A 1053 38.69 -14.01 -34.09
N ARG A 1054 38.74 -14.56 -32.85
CA ARG A 1054 38.38 -15.95 -32.48
C ARG A 1054 39.01 -16.47 -31.17
N ARG A 1055 38.10 -17.03 -30.35
CA ARG A 1055 38.12 -18.32 -29.61
C ARG A 1055 38.55 -18.37 -28.14
N VAL A 1056 37.56 -18.82 -27.34
CA VAL A 1056 37.60 -19.67 -26.13
C VAL A 1056 38.07 -18.92 -24.87
N ILE A 1057 37.21 -18.60 -23.89
CA ILE A 1057 36.32 -19.43 -23.05
C ILE A 1057 35.02 -18.67 -22.76
#